data_AF-A0A2R6JS07-F1
#
_entry.id   AF-A0A2R6JS07-F1
#
_cell.length_a   1.000
_cell.length_b   1.000
_cell.length_c   1.000
_cell.angle_alpha   90.00
_cell.angle_beta   90.00
_cell.angle_gamma   90.00
#
_symmetry.space_group_name_H-M   'P 1'
#
loop_
_entity.id
_entity.type
_entity.pdbx_description
1 polymer ?
#
loop_
_entity_poly.entity_id
_entity_poly.type
_entity_poly.pdbx_seq_one_letter_code
_entity_poly.pdbx_strand_id
1 'polypeptide(L)'
;MRNGPVVDGRSREELLAELRRVAANYTEEWDPHTEDSGTTLMEIASRFETEVVQRLDSVPEKHRVAFLDALDFDRRPPQSARVPLTFETIDGTGQNVVVPGGTQALAETEEGDTTIFELPQDGGFEATPAGLSAAYGVDPTADHLFDHHDTLTSGDDERTTLFGGEDLQEHVLYLGHDDLLNLNEGSTITLDILTNATRGVIDDCIEWEYYGEAADATEGDRNTEGWHPLPTETSETLDPDDADLEELTEAVGERIREVGGEVMDAGDKPIELSFTVPGSVTAHEVDGTESRWIRGRATGDEETFFDIEVDAVSVSVEHGDEEAGIPPDNLFNNDVPIEFDQEEGEGMYGGDFFPLGKVPQPPSTMYVASEEAFTKKGSTVDIRLTPPKGKNKRERVVLRGEGASFGEATGTVWVVDDLQDVHQIREGDIVVTDMTTTNMEPDIERAGAIITEEGDPDSHGARLARDLEIPAVVGAEDATEELEDEQIVTVDGERGRVTITEYIDEFEDDETEEEAEDDWEEFGGQIDRMPGMLGGPPDISWEYWDGNGWSRLPLIVDETEDLQEPGLVSFVVPEDLDETSVAGHDKFWIRARLVSGDYGQLQYEMGENLDDRQGFDSRPEPPRFHDISVFYGQSRQPFQHVVTYNNAAYDWVPDPDDGPRFFVPFEPARDDTQTVYLGFDDRLHDGPIKLHVPMRDDTYPRSFDPDIRWEYCPDPEDGDWRRLDAHDGTEGFTERGIVSLNFQEGTEAFSKFGEEHHWVRARVTGDEFSPGPTGPAIRRVNGRILERKPEDRTRAQGSTTPPALEGIHPNTQWAHNSETIEEEILGSSDGTHGQEFTCYNTPVTEIEVWVDEVSSLSRKEMQELEETRPEDVDRLPETDEPVEFWVRWEEVSDFLESDSSSRHYRVDRTSGTVTFGDGQRGKIPPRAENNLRVTYKTGGGSEGNVDAGAVGDLRTPISRIDEVTNLRPSDGGADAESMDTVVDRAPKRIRNRDRAVTPADFEQVAKAASRELAKANCEPERDENGNRNPGYVTLLIVPRERRERPTPSTELRTRVLEAIRERAPATLVGPEQQRIIVRGPSYAEVSVEADVYTHGVESVSMLKSEIESEVDDYLHPLTGNEEGNGWEFGEAPRLSQLISLIEDVRGVETVEDLVVSVGTRGRRIKIRDEGASPDLAWDTLVSTGTHEIAVDMAGEHEVQVKMTEVEE
;
A
#
# COMPACT_ATOMS: atom_id res chain seq x y z
N MET A 1 24.65 29.84 -44.15
CA MET A 1 25.19 30.85 -45.10
C MET A 1 24.22 32.02 -45.14
N ARG A 2 24.50 33.12 -44.43
CA ARG A 2 23.50 34.15 -44.06
C ARG A 2 23.40 35.37 -44.99
N ASN A 3 24.19 35.49 -46.05
CA ASN A 3 24.10 36.63 -46.97
C ASN A 3 23.80 36.13 -48.39
N GLY A 4 22.74 36.66 -49.01
CA GLY A 4 22.45 36.46 -50.42
C GLY A 4 23.62 36.92 -51.31
N PRO A 5 23.62 36.58 -52.61
CA PRO A 5 24.69 37.01 -53.50
C PRO A 5 24.75 38.54 -53.53
N VAL A 6 25.86 39.10 -53.04
CA VAL A 6 26.15 40.54 -53.08
C VAL A 6 26.50 40.88 -54.53
N VAL A 7 25.82 41.87 -55.11
CA VAL A 7 25.95 42.23 -56.54
C VAL A 7 27.19 43.11 -56.75
N ASP A 8 27.40 44.07 -55.85
CA ASP A 8 28.48 45.04 -55.92
C ASP A 8 29.36 45.01 -54.65
N GLY A 9 28.76 45.20 -53.47
CA GLY A 9 29.44 44.99 -52.18
C GLY A 9 30.52 46.01 -51.80
N ARG A 10 30.78 47.01 -52.67
CA ARG A 10 31.75 48.07 -52.36
C ARG A 10 31.25 48.98 -51.24
N SER A 11 32.11 49.18 -50.24
CA SER A 11 31.89 50.14 -49.16
C SER A 11 32.10 51.58 -49.61
N ARG A 12 31.61 52.54 -48.82
CA ARG A 12 31.80 53.98 -49.07
C ARG A 12 33.28 54.36 -49.23
N GLU A 13 34.15 53.73 -48.45
CA GLU A 13 35.60 54.00 -48.48
C GLU A 13 36.23 53.51 -49.77
N GLU A 14 35.82 52.34 -50.27
CA GLU A 14 36.27 51.79 -51.54
C GLU A 14 35.78 52.61 -52.73
N LEU A 15 34.51 53.07 -52.70
CA LEU A 15 33.95 53.97 -53.70
C LEU A 15 34.70 55.32 -53.71
N LEU A 16 34.99 55.88 -52.54
CA LEU A 16 35.75 57.13 -52.43
C LEU A 16 37.20 56.95 -52.91
N ALA A 17 37.84 55.83 -52.59
CA ALA A 17 39.19 55.50 -53.07
C ALA A 17 39.21 55.35 -54.60
N GLU A 18 38.17 54.75 -55.18
CA GLU A 18 38.01 54.64 -56.62
C GLU A 18 37.79 56.01 -57.28
N LEU A 19 36.91 56.86 -56.74
CA LEU A 19 36.70 58.22 -57.24
C LEU A 19 38.00 59.03 -57.23
N ARG A 20 38.80 58.94 -56.16
CA ARG A 20 40.13 59.57 -56.07
C ARG A 20 41.09 59.05 -57.12
N ARG A 21 41.13 57.73 -57.34
CA ARG A 21 41.96 57.09 -58.37
C ARG A 21 41.56 57.53 -59.78
N VAL A 22 40.27 57.67 -60.04
CA VAL A 22 39.74 58.08 -61.35
C VAL A 22 39.99 59.56 -61.59
N ALA A 23 39.74 60.42 -60.59
CA ALA A 23 39.93 61.88 -60.67
C ALA A 23 41.34 62.26 -61.15
N ALA A 24 42.38 61.58 -60.64
CA ALA A 24 43.77 61.81 -61.03
C ALA A 24 44.04 61.65 -62.55
N ASN A 25 43.18 60.95 -63.29
CA ASN A 25 43.32 60.76 -64.75
C ASN A 25 42.56 61.81 -65.58
N TYR A 26 41.62 62.55 -64.98
CA TYR A 26 40.78 63.52 -65.69
C TYR A 26 41.24 64.97 -65.47
N THR A 27 41.95 65.23 -64.37
CA THR A 27 42.37 66.57 -63.99
C THR A 27 43.83 66.57 -63.54
N GLU A 28 44.75 66.84 -64.47
CA GLU A 28 46.20 66.82 -64.19
C GLU A 28 46.65 67.90 -63.19
N GLU A 29 45.89 69.00 -63.05
CA GLU A 29 46.23 70.15 -62.20
C GLU A 29 45.61 70.08 -60.78
N TRP A 30 44.70 69.14 -60.53
CA TRP A 30 43.95 69.04 -59.27
C TRP A 30 44.43 67.83 -58.45
N ASP A 31 44.70 68.05 -57.16
CA ASP A 31 45.06 66.99 -56.21
C ASP A 31 43.80 66.51 -55.46
N PRO A 32 43.28 65.31 -55.76
CA PRO A 32 42.05 64.77 -55.16
C PRO A 32 42.20 64.36 -53.68
N HIS A 33 43.38 64.59 -53.07
CA HIS A 33 43.62 64.41 -51.64
C HIS A 33 43.57 65.72 -50.82
N THR A 34 43.40 66.87 -51.48
CA THR A 34 43.30 68.16 -50.79
C THR A 34 41.89 68.39 -50.23
N GLU A 35 41.79 69.00 -49.05
CA GLU A 35 40.49 69.38 -48.46
C GLU A 35 39.93 70.63 -49.16
N ASP A 36 39.25 70.40 -50.28
CA ASP A 36 38.60 71.44 -51.07
C ASP A 36 37.16 71.05 -51.44
N SER A 37 36.47 71.94 -52.16
CA SER A 37 35.10 71.70 -52.62
C SER A 37 34.98 70.48 -53.55
N GLY A 38 36.03 70.14 -54.31
CA GLY A 38 36.04 68.97 -55.18
C GLY A 38 36.07 67.68 -54.37
N THR A 39 36.87 67.63 -53.30
CA THR A 39 36.95 66.47 -52.40
C THR A 39 35.66 66.31 -51.59
N THR A 40 35.05 67.40 -51.12
CA THR A 40 33.72 67.34 -50.48
C THR A 40 32.65 66.80 -51.45
N LEU A 41 32.69 67.18 -52.73
CA LEU A 41 31.77 66.64 -53.73
C LEU A 41 32.00 65.13 -53.99
N MET A 42 33.25 64.66 -53.98
CA MET A 42 33.54 63.21 -54.07
C MET A 42 33.04 62.44 -52.84
N GLU A 43 33.14 63.00 -51.64
CA GLU A 43 32.62 62.37 -50.42
C GLU A 43 31.09 62.32 -50.36
N ILE A 44 30.43 63.32 -50.96
CA ILE A 44 28.97 63.33 -51.14
C ILE A 44 28.58 62.33 -52.24
N ALA A 45 29.30 62.30 -53.35
CA ALA A 45 29.07 61.34 -54.44
C ALA A 45 29.25 59.91 -53.96
N SER A 46 30.31 59.60 -53.20
CA SER A 46 30.52 58.26 -52.65
C SER A 46 29.39 57.85 -51.70
N ARG A 47 28.81 58.79 -50.95
CA ARG A 47 27.63 58.53 -50.10
C ARG A 47 26.40 58.19 -50.94
N PHE A 48 26.10 58.95 -51.99
CA PHE A 48 24.98 58.65 -52.88
C PHE A 48 25.17 57.33 -53.62
N GLU A 49 26.39 57.05 -54.09
CA GLU A 49 26.71 55.76 -54.71
C GLU A 49 26.58 54.60 -53.73
N THR A 50 26.93 54.79 -52.45
CA THR A 50 26.71 53.78 -51.40
C THR A 50 25.23 53.43 -51.24
N GLU A 51 24.33 54.42 -51.26
CA GLU A 51 22.88 54.15 -51.18
C GLU A 51 22.35 53.40 -52.40
N VAL A 52 22.92 53.66 -53.59
CA VAL A 52 22.59 52.92 -54.82
C VAL A 52 23.10 51.49 -54.75
N VAL A 53 24.33 51.29 -54.28
CA VAL A 53 24.93 49.96 -54.06
C VAL A 53 24.11 49.15 -53.06
N GLN A 54 23.73 49.73 -51.91
CA GLN A 54 22.88 49.07 -50.93
C GLN A 54 21.55 48.63 -51.52
N ARG A 55 20.88 49.49 -52.31
CA ARG A 55 19.64 49.13 -53.00
C ARG A 55 19.84 48.04 -54.03
N LEU A 56 20.96 48.07 -54.77
CA LEU A 56 21.29 47.05 -55.76
C LEU A 56 21.59 45.70 -55.10
N ASP A 57 22.29 45.71 -53.97
CA ASP A 57 22.60 44.51 -53.19
C ASP A 57 21.35 43.90 -52.52
N SER A 58 20.26 44.68 -52.32
CA SER A 58 18.95 44.15 -51.90
C SER A 58 18.11 43.54 -53.04
N VAL A 59 18.48 43.73 -54.31
CA VAL A 59 17.69 43.25 -55.47
C VAL A 59 17.57 41.71 -55.52
N PRO A 60 18.64 40.92 -55.32
CA PRO A 60 18.54 39.46 -55.35
C PRO A 60 17.56 38.90 -54.30
N GLU A 61 17.53 39.47 -53.10
CA GLU A 61 16.60 39.07 -52.04
C GLU A 61 15.15 39.38 -52.43
N LYS A 62 14.89 40.59 -52.94
CA LYS A 62 13.56 40.98 -53.45
C LYS A 62 13.08 40.07 -54.58
N HIS A 63 13.96 39.71 -55.53
CA HIS A 63 13.61 38.77 -56.59
C HIS A 63 13.38 37.36 -56.08
N ARG A 64 14.13 36.91 -55.06
CA ARG A 64 13.95 35.60 -54.45
C ARG A 64 12.58 35.50 -53.78
N VAL A 65 12.18 36.51 -53.00
CA VAL A 65 10.83 36.58 -52.39
C VAL A 65 9.76 36.57 -53.48
N ALA A 66 9.84 37.47 -54.46
CA ALA A 66 8.85 37.53 -55.55
C ALA A 66 8.79 36.23 -56.38
N PHE A 67 9.89 35.48 -56.49
CA PHE A 67 9.92 34.19 -57.16
C PHE A 67 9.25 33.09 -56.32
N LEU A 68 9.45 33.09 -55.00
CA LEU A 68 8.78 32.17 -54.08
C LEU A 68 7.28 32.42 -54.04
N ASP A 69 6.85 33.68 -53.97
CA ASP A 69 5.44 34.07 -54.04
C ASP A 69 4.82 33.64 -55.38
N ALA A 70 5.54 33.83 -56.50
CA ALA A 70 5.08 33.41 -57.82
C ALA A 70 5.00 31.88 -58.00
N LEU A 71 5.69 31.12 -57.15
CA LEU A 71 5.62 29.67 -57.08
C LEU A 71 4.64 29.18 -56.00
N ASP A 72 3.87 30.07 -55.38
CA ASP A 72 2.85 29.75 -54.37
C ASP A 72 3.48 29.09 -53.11
N PHE A 73 4.70 29.52 -52.76
CA PHE A 73 5.34 29.16 -51.50
C PHE A 73 4.92 30.14 -50.39
N ASP A 74 3.70 29.97 -49.90
CA ASP A 74 3.20 30.78 -48.80
C ASP A 74 3.88 30.42 -47.48
N ARG A 75 3.97 31.45 -46.63
CA ARG A 75 4.31 31.28 -45.20
C ARG A 75 3.18 30.51 -44.56
N ARG A 76 3.53 29.49 -43.78
CA ARG A 76 2.51 28.86 -42.94
C ARG A 76 1.93 29.88 -41.92
N PRO A 77 0.63 29.80 -41.59
CA PRO A 77 0.04 30.61 -40.51
C PRO A 77 0.64 30.24 -39.16
N PRO A 78 0.49 31.06 -38.11
CA PRO A 78 0.85 30.63 -36.76
C PRO A 78 0.08 29.37 -36.37
N GLN A 79 0.64 28.65 -35.40
CA GLN A 79 0.06 27.46 -34.81
C GLN A 79 -0.45 27.79 -33.41
N SER A 80 -1.69 27.42 -33.12
CA SER A 80 -2.31 27.61 -31.82
C SER A 80 -1.70 26.69 -30.78
N ALA A 81 -1.41 27.25 -29.60
CA ALA A 81 -1.16 26.46 -28.41
C ALA A 81 -2.43 25.73 -27.97
N ARG A 82 -2.29 24.71 -27.12
CA ARG A 82 -3.40 23.99 -26.50
C ARG A 82 -3.16 23.83 -25.01
N VAL A 83 -4.23 23.68 -24.26
CA VAL A 83 -4.18 23.51 -22.81
C VAL A 83 -5.41 22.74 -22.32
N PRO A 84 -5.29 21.84 -21.33
CA PRO A 84 -6.46 21.28 -20.66
C PRO A 84 -7.02 22.35 -19.70
N LEU A 85 -8.27 22.76 -19.93
CA LEU A 85 -9.00 23.67 -19.03
C LEU A 85 -9.93 22.87 -18.12
N THR A 86 -9.76 23.03 -16.81
CA THR A 86 -10.60 22.44 -15.77
C THR A 86 -11.64 23.46 -15.33
N PHE A 87 -12.89 23.03 -15.24
CA PHE A 87 -14.03 23.87 -14.83
C PHE A 87 -14.55 23.40 -13.49
N GLU A 88 -14.52 24.28 -12.50
CA GLU A 88 -15.07 23.99 -11.16
C GLU A 88 -16.51 24.50 -11.07
N THR A 89 -17.39 23.65 -10.56
CA THR A 89 -18.79 24.02 -10.34
C THR A 89 -18.97 24.54 -8.92
N ILE A 90 -20.00 25.35 -8.70
CA ILE A 90 -20.35 25.79 -7.35
C ILE A 90 -20.90 24.61 -6.54
N ASP A 91 -20.42 24.44 -5.30
CA ASP A 91 -20.89 23.45 -4.33
C ASP A 91 -22.43 23.45 -4.18
N GLY A 92 -23.02 22.26 -4.12
CA GLY A 92 -24.45 22.08 -3.85
C GLY A 92 -25.37 22.49 -5.01
N THR A 93 -24.85 22.57 -6.23
CA THR A 93 -25.65 22.82 -7.45
C THR A 93 -26.62 21.68 -7.78
N GLY A 94 -26.29 20.44 -7.38
CA GLY A 94 -27.14 19.24 -7.43
C GLY A 94 -27.57 18.79 -8.82
N GLN A 95 -26.91 19.31 -9.87
CA GLN A 95 -27.10 18.93 -11.26
C GLN A 95 -25.88 19.39 -12.07
N ASN A 96 -25.57 18.65 -13.13
CA ASN A 96 -24.52 19.04 -14.07
C ASN A 96 -24.77 20.42 -14.70
N VAL A 97 -23.68 21.09 -15.07
CA VAL A 97 -23.66 22.38 -15.75
C VAL A 97 -23.16 22.20 -17.18
N VAL A 98 -23.98 22.58 -18.16
CA VAL A 98 -23.59 22.50 -19.57
C VAL A 98 -22.53 23.55 -19.89
N VAL A 99 -21.37 23.10 -20.36
CA VAL A 99 -20.30 23.92 -20.93
C VAL A 99 -20.36 23.78 -22.46
N PRO A 100 -20.86 24.79 -23.20
CA PRO A 100 -20.98 24.70 -24.65
C PRO A 100 -19.61 24.61 -25.35
N GLY A 101 -19.57 23.93 -26.50
CA GLY A 101 -18.46 24.07 -27.44
C GLY A 101 -18.31 25.54 -27.87
N GLY A 102 -17.08 25.96 -28.16
CA GLY A 102 -16.79 27.37 -28.44
C GLY A 102 -16.75 28.28 -27.20
N THR A 103 -16.84 27.71 -25.98
CA THR A 103 -16.61 28.48 -24.74
C THR A 103 -15.20 29.07 -24.74
N GLN A 104 -15.09 30.35 -24.38
CA GLN A 104 -13.83 31.11 -24.42
C GLN A 104 -13.37 31.49 -23.01
N ALA A 105 -12.13 31.15 -22.68
CA ALA A 105 -11.41 31.53 -21.48
C ALA A 105 -10.29 32.53 -21.79
N LEU A 106 -9.95 33.36 -20.81
CA LEU A 106 -8.95 34.41 -20.88
C LEU A 106 -7.72 33.98 -20.08
N ALA A 107 -6.54 34.18 -20.67
CA ALA A 107 -5.26 33.94 -20.02
C ALA A 107 -4.38 35.20 -20.04
N GLU A 108 -3.61 35.42 -18.98
CA GLU A 108 -2.56 36.44 -18.94
C GLU A 108 -1.25 35.86 -19.48
N THR A 109 -0.60 36.58 -20.40
CA THR A 109 0.72 36.20 -20.94
C THR A 109 1.86 36.74 -20.07
N GLU A 110 3.08 36.22 -20.24
CA GLU A 110 4.28 36.74 -19.54
C GLU A 110 4.51 38.25 -19.76
N GLU A 111 4.10 38.78 -20.91
CA GLU A 111 4.23 40.21 -21.25
C GLU A 111 3.09 41.06 -20.65
N GLY A 112 2.10 40.44 -20.00
CA GLY A 112 0.95 41.09 -19.37
C GLY A 112 -0.20 41.42 -20.32
N ASP A 113 -0.20 40.86 -21.53
CA ASP A 113 -1.30 40.94 -22.48
C ASP A 113 -2.30 39.79 -22.25
N THR A 114 -3.54 39.95 -22.73
CA THR A 114 -4.58 38.91 -22.60
C THR A 114 -4.70 38.11 -23.89
N THR A 115 -4.68 36.79 -23.79
CA THR A 115 -4.93 35.87 -24.90
C THR A 115 -6.17 34.99 -24.65
N ILE A 116 -6.76 34.45 -25.71
CA ILE A 116 -8.02 33.70 -25.66
C ILE A 116 -7.75 32.23 -25.93
N PHE A 117 -8.31 31.37 -25.08
CA PHE A 117 -8.43 29.93 -25.31
C PHE A 117 -9.88 29.57 -25.57
N GLU A 118 -10.15 28.86 -26.66
CA GLU A 118 -11.49 28.43 -27.06
C GLU A 118 -11.58 26.91 -27.07
N LEU A 119 -12.65 26.37 -26.50
CA LEU A 119 -12.99 24.95 -26.62
C LEU A 119 -13.42 24.64 -28.05
N PRO A 120 -13.10 23.44 -28.60
CA PRO A 120 -13.61 23.01 -29.89
C PRO A 120 -15.13 23.17 -30.00
N GLN A 121 -15.63 23.49 -31.19
CA GLN A 121 -17.06 23.75 -31.43
C GLN A 121 -17.93 22.52 -31.14
N ASP A 122 -17.40 21.32 -31.37
CA ASP A 122 -17.97 20.02 -31.02
C ASP A 122 -17.53 19.50 -29.64
N GLY A 123 -16.68 20.26 -28.94
CA GLY A 123 -16.06 19.89 -27.66
C GLY A 123 -16.89 20.24 -26.42
N GLY A 124 -18.20 20.47 -26.56
CA GLY A 124 -19.08 20.75 -25.44
C GLY A 124 -19.24 19.54 -24.51
N PHE A 125 -19.45 19.80 -23.21
CA PHE A 125 -19.56 18.76 -22.19
C PHE A 125 -20.41 19.20 -20.99
N GLU A 126 -20.67 18.27 -20.09
CA GLU A 126 -21.38 18.53 -18.84
C GLU A 126 -20.41 18.49 -17.65
N ALA A 127 -20.26 19.61 -16.96
CA ALA A 127 -19.45 19.72 -15.76
C ALA A 127 -20.26 19.21 -14.55
N THR A 128 -19.77 18.17 -13.89
CA THR A 128 -20.39 17.55 -12.71
C THR A 128 -19.93 18.24 -11.42
N PRO A 129 -20.81 18.41 -10.41
CA PRO A 129 -20.40 18.83 -9.08
C PRO A 129 -19.69 17.74 -8.27
N ALA A 130 -19.76 16.47 -8.71
CA ALA A 130 -19.13 15.35 -8.02
C ALA A 130 -17.59 15.43 -8.11
N GLY A 131 -16.94 15.51 -6.95
CA GLY A 131 -15.50 15.43 -6.79
C GLY A 131 -15.02 13.99 -6.66
N LEU A 132 -13.77 13.73 -7.07
CA LEU A 132 -13.13 12.44 -6.84
C LEU A 132 -12.70 12.38 -5.37
N SER A 133 -13.21 11.39 -4.63
CA SER A 133 -13.06 11.26 -3.17
C SER A 133 -12.42 9.93 -2.74
N ALA A 134 -12.25 8.97 -3.65
CA ALA A 134 -11.50 7.75 -3.42
C ALA A 134 -10.94 7.21 -4.74
N ALA A 135 -9.79 6.55 -4.69
CA ALA A 135 -9.24 5.87 -5.86
C ALA A 135 -8.42 4.64 -5.45
N TYR A 136 -8.80 3.46 -5.93
CA TYR A 136 -8.14 2.20 -5.61
C TYR A 136 -7.69 1.46 -6.86
N GLY A 137 -6.50 0.88 -6.84
CA GLY A 137 -6.02 -0.07 -7.84
C GLY A 137 -6.09 -1.51 -7.30
N VAL A 138 -6.63 -2.42 -8.09
CA VAL A 138 -6.74 -3.85 -7.73
C VAL A 138 -5.99 -4.69 -8.76
N ASP A 139 -5.08 -5.53 -8.30
CA ASP A 139 -4.47 -6.60 -9.10
C ASP A 139 -4.93 -7.96 -8.55
N PRO A 140 -5.95 -8.58 -9.15
CA PRO A 140 -6.52 -9.81 -8.62
C PRO A 140 -5.64 -11.05 -8.82
N THR A 141 -4.67 -11.01 -9.74
CA THR A 141 -3.77 -12.16 -9.97
C THR A 141 -2.75 -12.31 -8.86
N ALA A 142 -2.33 -11.19 -8.27
CA ALA A 142 -1.44 -11.14 -7.12
C ALA A 142 -2.18 -10.84 -5.82
N ASP A 143 -3.52 -10.74 -5.88
CA ASP A 143 -4.39 -10.35 -4.80
C ASP A 143 -3.91 -9.10 -4.04
N HIS A 144 -3.51 -8.06 -4.79
CA HIS A 144 -3.04 -6.81 -4.19
C HIS A 144 -4.10 -5.71 -4.31
N LEU A 145 -4.15 -4.86 -3.28
CA LEU A 145 -5.00 -3.68 -3.20
C LEU A 145 -4.13 -2.44 -2.93
N PHE A 146 -4.26 -1.42 -3.76
CA PHE A 146 -3.48 -0.19 -3.66
C PHE A 146 -4.40 1.00 -3.49
N ASP A 147 -4.15 1.84 -2.49
CA ASP A 147 -4.80 3.15 -2.38
C ASP A 147 -4.01 4.19 -3.19
N HIS A 148 -4.74 4.96 -3.97
CA HIS A 148 -4.25 6.02 -4.83
C HIS A 148 -4.97 7.35 -4.57
N HIS A 149 -5.89 7.42 -3.61
CA HIS A 149 -6.73 8.57 -3.33
C HIS A 149 -5.92 9.85 -3.12
N ASP A 150 -5.02 9.84 -2.13
CA ASP A 150 -4.24 11.03 -1.76
C ASP A 150 -3.48 11.56 -2.97
N THR A 151 -2.79 10.70 -3.72
CA THR A 151 -1.98 11.12 -4.87
C THR A 151 -2.80 11.52 -6.11
N LEU A 152 -3.95 10.90 -6.35
CA LEU A 152 -4.77 11.21 -7.54
C LEU A 152 -5.71 12.40 -7.35
N THR A 153 -5.97 12.78 -6.10
CA THR A 153 -6.80 13.93 -5.74
C THR A 153 -5.99 15.14 -5.29
N SER A 154 -4.79 14.95 -4.71
CA SER A 154 -3.89 16.04 -4.41
C SER A 154 -3.32 16.65 -5.70
N GLY A 155 -3.33 17.97 -5.79
CA GLY A 155 -2.70 18.71 -6.89
C GLY A 155 -1.19 18.89 -6.72
N ASP A 156 -0.57 18.19 -5.78
CA ASP A 156 0.87 18.23 -5.52
C ASP A 156 1.60 17.31 -6.52
N ASP A 157 2.88 17.59 -6.82
CA ASP A 157 3.72 16.84 -7.78
C ASP A 157 4.00 15.37 -7.36
N GLU A 158 3.25 14.84 -6.38
CA GLU A 158 3.30 13.45 -5.97
C GLU A 158 2.69 12.55 -7.06
N ARG A 159 3.25 11.34 -7.20
CA ARG A 159 2.98 10.46 -8.33
C ARG A 159 2.72 9.06 -7.81
N THR A 160 1.77 8.39 -8.43
CA THR A 160 1.47 7.01 -8.10
C THR A 160 1.58 6.12 -9.32
N THR A 161 2.13 4.93 -9.15
CA THR A 161 2.17 3.92 -10.20
C THR A 161 0.87 3.14 -10.13
N LEU A 162 0.11 3.11 -11.23
CA LEU A 162 -1.15 2.37 -11.26
C LEU A 162 -0.90 0.90 -10.86
N PHE A 163 -1.68 0.30 -9.96
CA PHE A 163 -1.43 -1.07 -9.47
C PHE A 163 -0.04 -1.29 -8.81
N GLY A 164 0.54 -0.23 -8.22
CA GLY A 164 1.80 -0.30 -7.51
C GLY A 164 1.83 0.66 -6.33
N GLY A 165 2.45 0.25 -5.23
CA GLY A 165 2.48 1.03 -4.00
C GLY A 165 2.68 0.12 -2.79
N GLU A 166 2.28 0.63 -1.63
CA GLU A 166 2.02 -0.21 -0.46
C GLU A 166 0.77 -1.04 -0.72
N ASP A 167 0.90 -2.35 -0.57
CA ASP A 167 -0.22 -3.27 -0.67
C ASP A 167 -0.98 -3.24 0.65
N LEU A 168 -2.25 -2.85 0.58
CA LEU A 168 -3.17 -2.75 1.70
C LEU A 168 -3.99 -4.03 1.88
N GLN A 169 -3.81 -5.04 1.01
CA GLN A 169 -4.54 -6.28 1.15
C GLN A 169 -4.09 -7.02 2.41
N GLU A 170 -5.07 -7.30 3.26
CA GLU A 170 -4.92 -8.24 4.37
C GLU A 170 -6.16 -9.13 4.46
N HIS A 171 -5.94 -10.36 4.88
CA HIS A 171 -6.99 -11.35 5.13
C HIS A 171 -6.93 -11.78 6.58
N VAL A 172 -7.91 -11.34 7.36
CA VAL A 172 -7.90 -11.52 8.81
C VAL A 172 -9.27 -11.99 9.29
N LEU A 173 -9.28 -13.06 10.09
CA LEU A 173 -10.43 -13.53 10.84
C LEU A 173 -10.30 -13.11 12.29
N TYR A 174 -11.16 -12.22 12.77
CA TYR A 174 -11.23 -11.78 14.16
C TYR A 174 -12.29 -12.59 14.93
N LEU A 175 -11.91 -13.06 16.11
CA LEU A 175 -12.76 -13.86 17.00
C LEU A 175 -12.76 -13.22 18.40
N GLY A 176 -13.93 -12.70 18.79
CA GLY A 176 -14.11 -11.91 20.00
C GLY A 176 -14.96 -12.63 21.05
N HIS A 177 -14.51 -12.60 22.30
CA HIS A 177 -15.30 -13.07 23.44
C HIS A 177 -14.84 -12.39 24.74
N ASP A 178 -15.73 -11.65 25.39
CA ASP A 178 -15.40 -10.84 26.58
C ASP A 178 -15.00 -11.68 27.80
N ASP A 179 -15.81 -12.69 28.13
CA ASP A 179 -15.57 -13.50 29.33
C ASP A 179 -14.48 -14.56 29.13
N LEU A 180 -14.52 -15.32 28.03
CA LEU A 180 -13.60 -16.44 27.78
C LEU A 180 -12.18 -16.01 27.49
N LEU A 181 -11.99 -14.92 26.76
CA LEU A 181 -10.66 -14.40 26.44
C LEU A 181 -10.12 -13.44 27.52
N ASN A 182 -10.80 -13.27 28.66
CA ASN A 182 -10.17 -12.67 29.83
C ASN A 182 -9.20 -13.69 30.46
N LEU A 183 -7.95 -13.68 30.00
CA LEU A 183 -6.94 -14.69 30.29
C LEU A 183 -5.63 -14.02 30.71
N ASN A 184 -4.96 -14.62 31.69
CA ASN A 184 -3.61 -14.23 32.10
C ASN A 184 -2.55 -15.07 31.37
N GLU A 185 -1.27 -14.68 31.57
CA GLU A 185 -0.13 -15.46 31.09
C GLU A 185 -0.19 -16.91 31.61
N GLY A 186 0.10 -17.87 30.72
CA GLY A 186 0.13 -19.31 31.04
C GLY A 186 -1.21 -20.03 30.86
N SER A 187 -2.30 -19.33 30.56
CA SER A 187 -3.58 -19.96 30.23
C SER A 187 -3.55 -20.59 28.84
N THR A 188 -4.23 -21.72 28.68
CA THR A 188 -4.32 -22.45 27.41
C THR A 188 -5.67 -22.18 26.75
N ILE A 189 -5.62 -21.69 25.52
CA ILE A 189 -6.77 -21.52 24.62
C ILE A 189 -6.80 -22.72 23.68
N THR A 190 -7.93 -23.42 23.65
CA THR A 190 -8.21 -24.44 22.64
C THR A 190 -9.31 -23.94 21.71
N LEU A 191 -8.97 -23.79 20.44
CA LEU A 191 -9.85 -23.37 19.35
C LEU A 191 -10.26 -24.58 18.52
N ASP A 192 -11.56 -24.83 18.43
CA ASP A 192 -12.14 -25.85 17.56
C ASP A 192 -12.73 -25.20 16.31
N ILE A 193 -12.20 -25.55 15.14
CA ILE A 193 -12.70 -25.10 13.84
C ILE A 193 -13.33 -26.27 13.09
N LEU A 194 -14.63 -26.19 12.82
CA LEU A 194 -15.30 -27.08 11.89
C LEU A 194 -15.20 -26.47 10.48
N THR A 195 -14.43 -27.10 9.60
CA THR A 195 -14.08 -26.56 8.28
C THR A 195 -13.88 -27.68 7.26
N ASN A 196 -14.02 -27.34 5.97
CA ASN A 196 -13.65 -28.20 4.85
C ASN A 196 -12.12 -28.37 4.70
N ALA A 197 -11.32 -27.50 5.34
CA ALA A 197 -9.87 -27.50 5.26
C ALA A 197 -9.25 -28.63 6.09
N THR A 198 -8.00 -28.99 5.78
CA THR A 198 -7.25 -29.95 6.60
C THR A 198 -6.40 -29.22 7.65
N ARG A 199 -6.03 -29.90 8.74
CA ARG A 199 -5.16 -29.33 9.78
C ARG A 199 -3.88 -28.69 9.22
N GLY A 200 -3.22 -29.37 8.28
CA GLY A 200 -2.00 -28.85 7.66
C GLY A 200 -2.22 -27.55 6.89
N VAL A 201 -3.38 -27.38 6.24
CA VAL A 201 -3.72 -26.11 5.56
C VAL A 201 -3.88 -24.98 6.57
N ILE A 202 -4.56 -25.24 7.70
CA ILE A 202 -4.76 -24.24 8.76
C ILE A 202 -3.42 -23.84 9.41
N ASP A 203 -2.58 -24.81 9.77
CA ASP A 203 -1.26 -24.55 10.38
C ASP A 203 -0.29 -23.82 9.42
N ASP A 204 -0.31 -24.17 8.12
CA ASP A 204 0.60 -23.58 7.13
C ASP A 204 0.12 -22.21 6.61
N CYS A 205 -1.18 -21.92 6.69
CA CYS A 205 -1.77 -20.73 6.06
C CYS A 205 -2.28 -19.67 7.03
N ILE A 206 -2.52 -19.99 8.29
CA ILE A 206 -3.09 -19.04 9.26
C ILE A 206 -2.12 -18.85 10.43
N GLU A 207 -1.66 -17.62 10.62
CA GLU A 207 -0.93 -17.19 11.80
C GLU A 207 -1.91 -16.65 12.84
N TRP A 208 -1.87 -17.22 14.04
CA TRP A 208 -2.75 -16.83 15.14
C TRP A 208 -2.07 -15.79 16.03
N GLU A 209 -2.83 -14.77 16.42
CA GLU A 209 -2.37 -13.69 17.29
C GLU A 209 -3.46 -13.35 18.33
N TYR A 210 -3.05 -12.83 19.48
CA TYR A 210 -3.94 -12.26 20.50
C TYR A 210 -3.63 -10.77 20.67
N TYR A 211 -4.61 -9.99 21.10
CA TYR A 211 -4.38 -8.60 21.51
C TYR A 211 -4.18 -8.52 23.03
N GLY A 212 -3.07 -7.93 23.47
CA GLY A 212 -2.75 -7.89 24.90
C GLY A 212 -1.38 -7.30 25.23
N GLU A 213 -0.88 -7.60 26.42
CA GLU A 213 0.46 -7.21 26.88
C GLU A 213 1.50 -8.29 26.54
N ALA A 214 2.69 -7.89 26.10
CA ALA A 214 3.79 -8.80 25.75
C ALA A 214 4.45 -9.46 26.98
N ALA A 215 4.85 -10.74 26.83
CA ALA A 215 5.52 -11.56 27.84
C ALA A 215 6.80 -10.95 28.46
N ASP A 216 7.57 -10.20 27.68
CA ASP A 216 8.94 -9.76 28.03
C ASP A 216 9.08 -8.25 28.36
N ALA A 217 8.09 -7.66 29.04
CA ALA A 217 8.18 -6.28 29.50
C ALA A 217 9.22 -6.15 30.65
N THR A 218 10.49 -5.93 30.31
CA THR A 218 11.54 -5.63 31.31
C THR A 218 11.25 -4.28 31.98
N GLU A 219 11.39 -4.20 33.31
CA GLU A 219 11.22 -2.97 34.11
C GLU A 219 12.05 -1.80 33.53
N GLY A 220 11.46 -1.01 32.63
CA GLY A 220 12.13 0.09 31.94
C GLY A 220 11.52 0.48 30.59
N ASP A 221 10.94 -0.47 29.86
CA ASP A 221 10.11 -0.21 28.67
C ASP A 221 8.64 -0.33 29.06
N ARG A 222 7.87 0.73 28.86
CA ARG A 222 6.44 0.73 29.21
C ARG A 222 5.69 -0.12 28.20
N ASN A 223 4.79 -0.99 28.68
CA ASN A 223 3.67 -1.63 27.97
C ASN A 223 3.55 -1.25 26.49
N THR A 224 3.99 -2.12 25.60
CA THR A 224 3.48 -2.14 24.22
C THR A 224 2.34 -3.12 24.18
N GLU A 225 1.15 -2.64 24.55
CA GLU A 225 -0.12 -3.31 24.25
C GLU A 225 -0.28 -3.39 22.72
N GLY A 226 -0.62 -4.57 22.18
CA GLY A 226 -0.78 -4.78 20.74
C GLY A 226 -1.06 -6.22 20.35
N TRP A 227 -1.01 -6.50 19.04
CA TRP A 227 -1.15 -7.85 18.49
C TRP A 227 0.15 -8.65 18.65
N HIS A 228 0.05 -9.82 19.29
CA HIS A 228 1.16 -10.70 19.61
C HIS A 228 0.91 -12.13 19.14
N PRO A 229 1.94 -12.86 18.66
CA PRO A 229 1.78 -14.21 18.12
C PRO A 229 1.38 -15.22 19.20
N LEU A 230 0.48 -16.14 18.83
CA LEU A 230 0.12 -17.34 19.59
C LEU A 230 0.87 -18.54 18.99
N PRO A 231 1.97 -19.01 19.60
CA PRO A 231 2.72 -20.14 19.08
C PRO A 231 1.90 -21.43 19.22
N THR A 232 1.68 -22.12 18.10
CA THR A 232 1.04 -23.44 18.09
C THR A 232 1.99 -24.46 18.71
N GLU A 233 1.59 -25.15 19.77
CA GLU A 233 2.33 -26.32 20.24
C GLU A 233 2.08 -27.47 19.27
N THR A 234 3.07 -27.77 18.41
CA THR A 234 3.08 -29.02 17.64
C THR A 234 3.20 -30.19 18.62
N SER A 235 2.06 -30.78 18.97
CA SER A 235 2.01 -32.12 19.55
C SER A 235 2.85 -33.04 18.66
N GLU A 236 3.92 -33.62 19.22
CA GLU A 236 4.68 -34.65 18.54
C GLU A 236 3.70 -35.74 18.10
N THR A 237 3.62 -35.97 16.79
CA THR A 237 2.85 -37.07 16.19
C THR A 237 3.12 -38.36 16.97
N LEU A 238 2.15 -38.78 17.77
CA LEU A 238 2.10 -40.12 18.32
C LEU A 238 2.12 -41.11 17.15
N ASP A 239 3.04 -42.06 17.22
CA ASP A 239 3.26 -43.09 16.21
C ASP A 239 1.93 -43.86 15.98
N PRO A 240 1.39 -43.95 14.75
CA PRO A 240 0.10 -44.60 14.48
C PRO A 240 0.05 -46.10 14.80
N ASP A 241 1.18 -46.68 15.24
CA ASP A 241 1.35 -48.10 15.54
C ASP A 241 1.17 -48.46 17.04
N ASP A 242 0.85 -47.50 17.93
CA ASP A 242 0.50 -47.81 19.33
C ASP A 242 -0.90 -48.41 19.45
N ALA A 243 -0.94 -49.74 19.40
CA ALA A 243 -2.14 -50.58 19.33
C ALA A 243 -3.05 -50.57 20.58
N ASP A 244 -2.71 -49.81 21.62
CA ASP A 244 -3.47 -49.76 22.89
C ASP A 244 -4.52 -48.62 22.95
N LEU A 245 -4.58 -47.76 21.93
CA LEU A 245 -5.49 -46.60 21.86
C LEU A 245 -6.85 -46.89 21.20
N GLU A 246 -7.00 -48.00 20.47
CA GLU A 246 -8.28 -48.42 19.87
C GLU A 246 -9.29 -48.88 20.95
N GLU A 247 -8.81 -49.44 22.07
CA GLU A 247 -9.66 -49.88 23.18
C GLU A 247 -10.13 -48.70 24.08
N LEU A 248 -9.33 -47.64 24.22
CA LEU A 248 -9.67 -46.45 25.00
C LEU A 248 -10.59 -45.47 24.25
N THR A 249 -10.40 -45.32 22.93
CA THR A 249 -11.29 -44.50 22.10
C THR A 249 -12.68 -45.13 21.93
N GLU A 250 -12.79 -46.46 21.94
CA GLU A 250 -14.06 -47.18 21.94
C GLU A 250 -14.78 -47.08 23.31
N ALA A 251 -14.03 -47.06 24.42
CA ALA A 251 -14.58 -46.88 25.77
C ALA A 251 -15.06 -45.44 26.08
N VAL A 252 -14.37 -44.41 25.56
CA VAL A 252 -14.80 -43.01 25.65
C VAL A 252 -16.00 -42.76 24.72
N GLY A 253 -16.00 -43.37 23.52
CA GLY A 253 -17.12 -43.31 22.59
C GLY A 253 -18.40 -43.99 23.10
N GLU A 254 -18.32 -45.03 23.93
CA GLU A 254 -19.50 -45.62 24.59
C GLU A 254 -20.07 -44.72 25.70
N ARG A 255 -19.22 -43.95 26.40
CA ARG A 255 -19.63 -43.08 27.50
C ARG A 255 -20.34 -41.80 27.03
N ILE A 256 -19.95 -41.28 25.86
CA ILE A 256 -20.62 -40.14 25.20
C ILE A 256 -22.01 -40.52 24.64
N ARG A 257 -22.24 -41.79 24.29
CA ARG A 257 -23.55 -42.28 23.80
C ARG A 257 -24.63 -42.34 24.88
N GLU A 258 -24.28 -42.27 26.17
CA GLU A 258 -25.25 -42.27 27.27
C GLU A 258 -25.84 -40.87 27.59
N VAL A 259 -25.29 -39.78 27.05
CA VAL A 259 -25.70 -38.40 27.37
C VAL A 259 -26.48 -37.70 26.23
N GLY A 260 -26.74 -38.37 25.10
CA GLY A 260 -27.79 -37.95 24.17
C GLY A 260 -27.42 -36.85 23.16
N GLY A 261 -26.19 -36.85 22.62
CA GLY A 261 -25.85 -36.11 21.41
C GLY A 261 -26.15 -36.90 20.14
N GLU A 262 -26.69 -36.26 19.10
CA GLU A 262 -26.87 -36.84 17.77
C GLU A 262 -25.51 -37.19 17.14
N VAL A 263 -25.46 -38.32 16.43
CA VAL A 263 -24.25 -38.84 15.78
C VAL A 263 -23.95 -38.01 14.52
N MET A 264 -22.87 -37.22 14.55
CA MET A 264 -22.25 -36.63 13.36
C MET A 264 -21.50 -37.71 12.55
N ASP A 265 -21.51 -37.58 11.23
CA ASP A 265 -20.88 -38.52 10.30
C ASP A 265 -19.34 -38.49 10.46
N ALA A 266 -18.64 -39.59 10.18
CA ALA A 266 -17.21 -39.77 10.49
C ALA A 266 -16.23 -38.87 9.69
N GLY A 267 -16.74 -37.86 8.97
CA GLY A 267 -15.97 -36.84 8.24
C GLY A 267 -15.90 -35.47 8.91
N ASP A 268 -16.72 -35.19 9.94
CA ASP A 268 -16.88 -33.86 10.56
C ASP A 268 -16.20 -33.80 11.95
N LYS A 269 -14.91 -34.16 12.05
CA LYS A 269 -14.16 -33.90 13.28
C LYS A 269 -13.61 -32.47 13.23
N PRO A 270 -13.92 -31.60 14.20
CA PRO A 270 -13.36 -30.26 14.26
C PRO A 270 -11.84 -30.33 14.40
N ILE A 271 -11.15 -29.37 13.79
CA ILE A 271 -9.72 -29.17 13.94
C ILE A 271 -9.48 -28.45 15.27
N GLU A 272 -8.78 -29.11 16.18
CA GLU A 272 -8.50 -28.60 17.54
C GLU A 272 -7.10 -27.99 17.63
N LEU A 273 -7.01 -26.67 17.77
CA LEU A 273 -5.79 -25.87 17.89
C LEU A 273 -5.60 -25.43 19.35
N SER A 274 -4.49 -25.80 19.99
CA SER A 274 -4.18 -25.37 21.36
C SER A 274 -2.99 -24.41 21.40
N PHE A 275 -3.16 -23.33 22.16
CA PHE A 275 -2.19 -22.25 22.32
C PHE A 275 -2.03 -21.90 23.79
N THR A 276 -0.80 -21.70 24.26
CA THR A 276 -0.54 -21.13 25.59
C THR A 276 -0.34 -19.63 25.43
N VAL A 277 -1.14 -18.82 26.13
CA VAL A 277 -1.09 -17.36 26.03
C VAL A 277 0.19 -16.85 26.72
N PRO A 278 1.11 -16.20 25.99
CA PRO A 278 2.38 -15.73 26.56
C PRO A 278 2.25 -14.52 27.49
N GLY A 279 1.09 -13.85 27.53
CA GLY A 279 0.87 -12.60 28.26
C GLY A 279 -0.60 -12.43 28.63
N SER A 280 -0.98 -11.28 29.18
CA SER A 280 -2.38 -10.99 29.51
C SER A 280 -3.13 -10.50 28.26
N VAL A 281 -4.33 -11.02 28.01
CA VAL A 281 -5.21 -10.50 26.96
C VAL A 281 -5.84 -9.20 27.46
N THR A 282 -6.05 -8.21 26.59
CA THR A 282 -6.75 -6.95 26.94
C THR A 282 -7.91 -6.68 25.97
N ALA A 283 -8.82 -5.78 26.37
CA ALA A 283 -9.93 -5.37 25.52
C ALA A 283 -9.45 -4.41 24.41
N HIS A 284 -9.95 -4.60 23.19
CA HIS A 284 -9.61 -3.81 22.01
C HIS A 284 -10.86 -3.57 21.16
N GLU A 285 -10.91 -2.42 20.47
CA GLU A 285 -12.00 -2.09 19.57
C GLU A 285 -11.69 -2.60 18.15
N VAL A 286 -12.54 -3.46 17.62
CA VAL A 286 -12.52 -3.91 16.21
C VAL A 286 -13.86 -3.54 15.57
N ASP A 287 -13.83 -2.76 14.49
CA ASP A 287 -15.03 -2.25 13.79
C ASP A 287 -16.12 -1.68 14.73
N GLY A 288 -15.70 -0.84 15.69
CA GLY A 288 -16.61 -0.20 16.66
C GLY A 288 -17.11 -1.10 17.80
N THR A 289 -16.63 -2.34 17.91
CA THR A 289 -16.97 -3.27 19.00
C THR A 289 -15.77 -3.50 19.92
N GLU A 290 -15.89 -3.05 21.18
CA GLU A 290 -14.91 -3.33 22.23
C GLU A 290 -15.12 -4.76 22.76
N SER A 291 -14.11 -5.61 22.60
CA SER A 291 -14.10 -6.99 23.11
C SER A 291 -12.67 -7.45 23.33
N ARG A 292 -12.48 -8.62 23.92
CA ARG A 292 -11.18 -9.31 23.91
C ARG A 292 -11.09 -10.17 22.67
N TRP A 293 -9.96 -10.11 21.95
CA TRP A 293 -9.86 -10.67 20.60
C TRP A 293 -8.64 -11.58 20.42
N ILE A 294 -8.86 -12.66 19.68
CA ILE A 294 -7.81 -13.35 18.94
C ILE A 294 -8.08 -13.16 17.45
N ARG A 295 -7.03 -13.22 16.62
CA ARG A 295 -7.17 -13.15 15.17
C ARG A 295 -6.32 -14.20 14.46
N GLY A 296 -6.85 -14.71 13.35
CA GLY A 296 -6.13 -15.55 12.39
C GLY A 296 -5.82 -14.74 11.13
N ARG A 297 -4.55 -14.49 10.85
CA ARG A 297 -4.09 -13.78 9.65
C ARG A 297 -3.63 -14.78 8.60
N ALA A 298 -4.10 -14.66 7.37
CA ALA A 298 -3.64 -15.52 6.29
C ALA A 298 -2.21 -15.11 5.85
N THR A 299 -1.27 -16.05 5.84
CA THR A 299 0.13 -15.83 5.42
C THR A 299 0.68 -16.91 4.46
N GLY A 300 -0.14 -17.92 4.15
CA GLY A 300 0.20 -19.09 3.34
C GLY A 300 0.08 -18.90 1.82
N ASP A 301 -0.23 -19.98 1.10
CA ASP A 301 -0.45 -19.97 -0.35
C ASP A 301 -1.88 -19.51 -0.66
N GLU A 302 -2.02 -18.42 -1.42
CA GLU A 302 -3.29 -17.75 -1.76
C GLU A 302 -4.35 -18.72 -2.30
N GLU A 303 -3.99 -19.60 -3.24
CA GLU A 303 -4.92 -20.59 -3.79
C GLU A 303 -5.48 -21.56 -2.73
N THR A 304 -4.79 -21.74 -1.60
CA THR A 304 -5.20 -22.72 -0.56
C THR A 304 -6.05 -22.14 0.54
N PHE A 305 -5.84 -20.87 0.95
CA PHE A 305 -6.63 -20.30 2.04
C PHE A 305 -7.94 -19.66 1.59
N PHE A 306 -8.09 -19.28 0.32
CA PHE A 306 -9.38 -18.82 -0.22
C PHE A 306 -10.43 -19.93 -0.37
N ASP A 307 -10.02 -21.19 -0.40
CA ASP A 307 -10.91 -22.35 -0.45
C ASP A 307 -11.44 -22.78 0.94
N ILE A 308 -11.00 -22.11 2.02
CA ILE A 308 -11.43 -22.43 3.38
C ILE A 308 -12.88 -22.00 3.58
N GLU A 309 -13.73 -22.95 3.93
CA GLU A 309 -15.11 -22.73 4.38
C GLU A 309 -15.20 -23.14 5.84
N VAL A 310 -15.76 -22.28 6.69
CA VAL A 310 -15.91 -22.52 8.12
C VAL A 310 -17.38 -22.67 8.46
N ASP A 311 -17.76 -23.84 8.97
CA ASP A 311 -19.12 -24.14 9.43
C ASP A 311 -19.35 -23.57 10.84
N ALA A 312 -18.37 -23.74 11.74
CA ALA A 312 -18.45 -23.27 13.12
C ALA A 312 -17.06 -23.08 13.73
N VAL A 313 -16.94 -22.11 14.65
CA VAL A 313 -15.76 -21.92 15.48
C VAL A 313 -16.17 -21.82 16.93
N SER A 314 -15.50 -22.58 17.80
CA SER A 314 -15.70 -22.53 19.25
C SER A 314 -14.38 -22.46 19.99
N VAL A 315 -14.43 -22.01 21.24
CA VAL A 315 -13.27 -21.89 22.12
C VAL A 315 -13.55 -22.54 23.46
N SER A 316 -12.53 -23.19 24.02
CA SER A 316 -12.45 -23.59 25.41
C SER A 316 -11.16 -23.05 26.01
N VAL A 317 -11.20 -22.79 27.31
CA VAL A 317 -10.08 -22.21 28.05
C VAL A 317 -9.86 -22.96 29.35
N GLU A 318 -8.59 -23.15 29.67
CA GLU A 318 -8.11 -23.75 30.91
C GLU A 318 -6.80 -23.08 31.34
N HIS A 319 -6.41 -23.26 32.60
CA HIS A 319 -5.14 -22.74 33.11
C HIS A 319 -4.21 -23.92 33.49
N GLY A 320 -2.95 -23.87 33.04
CA GLY A 320 -2.03 -25.01 32.89
C GLY A 320 -1.65 -25.80 34.16
N ASP A 321 -1.25 -27.07 33.95
CA ASP A 321 -0.89 -28.16 34.88
C ASP A 321 -1.90 -28.41 36.03
N GLU A 322 -2.47 -29.63 36.12
CA GLU A 322 -3.44 -30.03 37.18
C GLU A 322 -2.94 -29.76 38.64
N GLU A 323 -1.63 -29.51 38.80
CA GLU A 323 -0.95 -29.20 40.05
C GLU A 323 -0.81 -27.68 40.35
N ALA A 324 -0.82 -26.77 39.37
CA ALA A 324 -0.49 -25.34 39.55
C ALA A 324 -1.65 -24.40 39.17
N GLY A 325 -2.50 -24.04 40.13
CA GLY A 325 -3.65 -23.14 39.88
C GLY A 325 -3.28 -21.67 39.92
N ILE A 326 -4.15 -20.79 39.42
CA ILE A 326 -3.92 -19.34 39.51
C ILE A 326 -4.03 -18.85 40.97
N PRO A 327 -3.14 -17.98 41.43
CA PRO A 327 -3.34 -17.29 42.70
C PRO A 327 -4.57 -16.37 42.61
N PRO A 328 -5.32 -16.17 43.71
CA PRO A 328 -6.39 -15.17 43.71
C PRO A 328 -5.81 -13.77 43.56
N ASP A 329 -6.45 -12.90 42.77
CA ASP A 329 -5.94 -11.54 42.57
C ASP A 329 -5.92 -10.74 43.88
N ASN A 330 -6.91 -11.01 44.74
CA ASN A 330 -7.00 -10.42 46.06
C ASN A 330 -7.63 -11.39 47.05
N LEU A 331 -7.07 -11.41 48.25
CA LEU A 331 -7.55 -12.19 49.37
C LEU A 331 -7.69 -11.29 50.59
N PHE A 332 -8.89 -11.24 51.18
CA PHE A 332 -9.18 -10.40 52.34
C PHE A 332 -9.80 -11.19 53.47
N ASN A 333 -9.42 -10.83 54.70
CA ASN A 333 -10.17 -11.14 55.90
C ASN A 333 -10.97 -9.92 56.33
N ASN A 334 -12.29 -9.97 56.22
CA ASN A 334 -13.18 -8.82 56.39
C ASN A 334 -12.72 -7.66 55.46
N ASP A 335 -11.97 -6.69 55.98
CA ASP A 335 -11.42 -5.55 55.22
C ASP A 335 -9.87 -5.49 55.29
N VAL A 336 -9.22 -6.56 55.76
CA VAL A 336 -7.76 -6.64 55.93
C VAL A 336 -7.17 -7.54 54.86
N PRO A 337 -6.26 -7.03 53.99
CA PRO A 337 -5.56 -7.86 53.02
C PRO A 337 -4.81 -9.01 53.69
N ILE A 338 -4.87 -10.19 53.08
CA ILE A 338 -4.05 -11.33 53.45
C ILE A 338 -2.86 -11.36 52.48
N GLU A 339 -1.68 -10.99 52.97
CA GLU A 339 -0.42 -11.09 52.21
C GLU A 339 0.06 -12.55 52.24
N PHE A 340 0.19 -13.17 51.07
CA PHE A 340 0.86 -14.45 50.85
C PHE A 340 2.02 -14.19 49.88
N ASP A 341 3.21 -13.95 50.41
CA ASP A 341 4.40 -13.64 49.59
C ASP A 341 4.93 -14.95 48.99
N GLN A 342 4.92 -15.07 47.66
CA GLN A 342 5.49 -16.24 46.95
C GLN A 342 7.03 -16.23 46.95
N GLU A 343 7.66 -15.11 47.34
CA GLU A 343 9.10 -15.01 47.54
C GLU A 343 9.47 -15.05 49.04
N GLU A 344 10.46 -15.89 49.38
CA GLU A 344 10.91 -16.23 50.74
C GLU A 344 11.12 -15.01 51.67
N GLY A 345 10.09 -14.60 52.42
CA GLY A 345 10.16 -13.55 53.44
C GLY A 345 10.44 -14.06 54.86
N GLU A 346 11.54 -13.59 55.46
CA GLU A 346 11.95 -13.80 56.86
C GLU A 346 10.93 -13.22 57.88
N GLY A 347 9.79 -13.88 58.09
CA GLY A 347 8.78 -13.57 59.11
C GLY A 347 8.74 -14.58 60.26
N MET A 348 8.35 -14.15 61.47
CA MET A 348 8.21 -15.04 62.67
C MET A 348 7.11 -16.12 62.53
N TYR A 349 6.32 -16.04 61.46
CA TYR A 349 5.39 -17.06 60.98
C TYR A 349 5.68 -17.20 59.48
N GLY A 350 6.36 -18.26 59.07
CA GLY A 350 6.66 -18.47 57.66
C GLY A 350 5.37 -18.80 56.89
N GLY A 351 5.06 -18.05 55.84
CA GLY A 351 4.13 -18.38 54.75
C GLY A 351 2.63 -18.60 55.04
N ASP A 352 2.23 -19.07 56.22
CA ASP A 352 0.85 -19.51 56.48
C ASP A 352 -0.11 -18.34 56.80
N PHE A 353 -1.35 -18.42 56.31
CA PHE A 353 -2.41 -17.43 56.53
C PHE A 353 -3.63 -17.98 57.28
N PHE A 354 -4.44 -17.07 57.85
CA PHE A 354 -5.66 -17.37 58.61
C PHE A 354 -6.89 -16.81 57.89
N PRO A 355 -7.67 -17.61 57.13
CA PRO A 355 -8.75 -17.13 56.27
C PRO A 355 -9.83 -16.34 57.03
N LEU A 356 -10.19 -16.79 58.24
CA LEU A 356 -11.18 -16.14 59.12
C LEU A 356 -10.55 -15.34 60.27
N GLY A 357 -9.23 -15.18 60.25
CA GLY A 357 -8.43 -14.39 61.19
C GLY A 357 -7.99 -15.20 62.40
N LYS A 358 -7.03 -14.66 63.19
CA LYS A 358 -6.42 -15.38 64.32
C LYS A 358 -7.37 -15.71 65.48
N VAL A 359 -8.53 -15.06 65.53
CA VAL A 359 -9.60 -15.30 66.51
C VAL A 359 -10.93 -15.21 65.77
N PRO A 360 -11.35 -16.27 65.05
CA PRO A 360 -12.56 -16.24 64.25
C PRO A 360 -13.78 -16.11 65.18
N GLN A 361 -14.69 -15.19 64.85
CA GLN A 361 -15.93 -14.96 65.57
C GLN A 361 -17.03 -14.64 64.54
N PRO A 362 -18.22 -15.24 64.62
CA PRO A 362 -19.29 -14.91 63.69
C PRO A 362 -19.63 -13.40 63.74
N PRO A 363 -19.66 -12.65 62.62
CA PRO A 363 -19.50 -13.10 61.23
C PRO A 363 -18.13 -12.76 60.59
N SER A 364 -17.05 -13.44 61.00
CA SER A 364 -15.76 -13.40 60.27
C SER A 364 -15.98 -13.85 58.83
N THR A 365 -15.39 -13.12 57.88
CA THR A 365 -15.56 -13.38 56.45
C THR A 365 -14.21 -13.41 55.73
N MET A 366 -13.99 -14.42 54.90
CA MET A 366 -12.91 -14.47 53.91
C MET A 366 -13.49 -14.04 52.56
N TYR A 367 -12.83 -13.13 51.85
CA TYR A 367 -13.15 -12.76 50.48
C TYR A 367 -12.02 -13.21 49.56
N VAL A 368 -12.37 -13.87 48.47
CA VAL A 368 -11.49 -14.32 47.40
C VAL A 368 -11.94 -13.62 46.12
N ALA A 369 -11.02 -12.97 45.40
CA ALA A 369 -11.25 -12.44 44.06
C ALA A 369 -10.42 -13.21 43.03
N SER A 370 -11.03 -13.46 41.86
CA SER A 370 -10.36 -13.95 40.67
C SER A 370 -11.11 -13.43 39.44
N GLU A 371 -10.53 -12.48 38.72
CA GLU A 371 -11.09 -11.89 37.51
C GLU A 371 -11.09 -12.89 36.35
N GLU A 372 -10.08 -13.74 36.26
CA GLU A 372 -10.02 -14.78 35.23
C GLU A 372 -11.00 -15.93 35.50
N ALA A 373 -10.95 -16.57 36.67
CA ALA A 373 -11.79 -17.76 36.92
C ALA A 373 -13.26 -17.42 37.14
N PHE A 374 -13.58 -16.31 37.82
CA PHE A 374 -14.98 -16.00 38.15
C PHE A 374 -15.74 -15.31 37.01
N THR A 375 -15.08 -14.87 35.94
CA THR A 375 -15.77 -14.42 34.71
C THR A 375 -16.27 -15.58 33.86
N LYS A 376 -15.77 -16.81 34.06
CA LYS A 376 -16.17 -18.03 33.33
C LYS A 376 -17.54 -18.55 33.77
N LYS A 377 -18.61 -17.80 33.47
CA LYS A 377 -19.99 -18.13 33.84
C LYS A 377 -20.38 -19.54 33.36
N GLY A 378 -21.02 -20.31 34.24
CA GLY A 378 -21.42 -21.69 33.98
C GLY A 378 -20.30 -22.74 34.07
N SER A 379 -19.03 -22.33 34.25
CA SER A 379 -17.90 -23.25 34.40
C SER A 379 -17.75 -23.75 35.83
N THR A 380 -17.17 -24.94 35.96
CA THR A 380 -16.73 -25.46 37.27
C THR A 380 -15.43 -24.78 37.65
N VAL A 381 -15.41 -24.19 38.86
CA VAL A 381 -14.25 -23.58 39.48
C VAL A 381 -13.94 -24.30 40.79
N ASP A 382 -12.67 -24.61 40.98
CA ASP A 382 -12.15 -25.30 42.16
C ASP A 382 -11.19 -24.37 42.91
N ILE A 383 -11.46 -24.14 44.20
CA ILE A 383 -10.55 -23.42 45.10
C ILE A 383 -9.84 -24.46 45.96
N ARG A 384 -8.52 -24.58 45.81
CA ARG A 384 -7.67 -25.51 46.56
C ARG A 384 -6.98 -24.77 47.71
N LEU A 385 -7.15 -25.27 48.94
CA LEU A 385 -6.47 -24.77 50.13
C LEU A 385 -5.44 -25.80 50.63
N THR A 386 -4.16 -25.42 50.73
CA THR A 386 -3.07 -26.35 51.06
C THR A 386 -2.67 -26.31 52.53
N PRO A 387 -2.16 -27.43 53.11
CA PRO A 387 -1.80 -27.51 54.52
C PRO A 387 -0.64 -26.57 54.91
N PRO A 388 -0.63 -26.04 56.15
CA PRO A 388 0.42 -25.16 56.70
C PRO A 388 1.81 -25.80 56.70
N LYS A 389 2.87 -25.01 56.46
CA LYS A 389 4.27 -25.53 56.46
C LYS A 389 4.76 -25.87 57.88
N GLY A 390 4.62 -27.15 58.24
CA GLY A 390 5.36 -27.80 59.32
C GLY A 390 4.51 -28.43 60.43
N LYS A 391 4.66 -29.76 60.63
CA LYS A 391 4.32 -30.46 61.89
C LYS A 391 5.41 -31.50 62.25
N ASN A 392 5.64 -31.67 63.55
CA ASN A 392 6.77 -32.36 64.18
C ASN A 392 6.95 -33.83 63.76
N LYS A 393 8.20 -34.21 63.42
CA LYS A 393 8.64 -35.59 63.20
C LYS A 393 8.83 -36.33 64.54
N ARG A 394 8.29 -37.54 64.69
CA ARG A 394 8.78 -38.52 65.67
C ARG A 394 9.61 -39.57 64.93
N GLU A 395 10.91 -39.51 65.12
CA GLU A 395 11.85 -40.50 64.62
C GLU A 395 11.81 -41.75 65.51
N ARG A 396 11.21 -42.84 65.01
CA ARG A 396 11.25 -44.15 65.66
C ARG A 396 12.33 -44.98 65.00
N VAL A 397 13.38 -45.34 65.76
CA VAL A 397 14.39 -46.31 65.28
C VAL A 397 13.74 -47.68 65.28
N VAL A 398 13.53 -48.25 64.09
CA VAL A 398 12.73 -49.47 63.92
C VAL A 398 13.63 -50.69 63.78
N LEU A 399 14.81 -50.52 63.18
CA LEU A 399 15.82 -51.59 63.09
C LEU A 399 17.19 -51.13 63.58
N ARG A 400 17.95 -52.09 64.12
CA ARG A 400 19.35 -51.90 64.52
C ARG A 400 20.20 -53.06 64.04
N GLY A 401 21.20 -52.75 63.23
CA GLY A 401 22.25 -53.68 62.81
C GLY A 401 23.64 -53.12 63.13
N GLU A 402 24.67 -53.66 62.49
CA GLU A 402 26.00 -53.06 62.46
C GLU A 402 26.13 -52.12 61.27
N GLY A 403 26.66 -50.91 61.51
CA GLY A 403 27.01 -49.97 60.46
C GLY A 403 28.16 -50.53 59.60
N ALA A 404 27.87 -50.78 58.33
CA ALA A 404 28.83 -51.34 57.37
C ALA A 404 29.49 -50.24 56.52
N SER A 405 28.75 -49.23 56.10
CA SER A 405 29.27 -48.12 55.30
C SER A 405 28.77 -46.80 55.86
N PHE A 406 29.66 -45.82 56.02
CA PHE A 406 29.34 -44.56 56.69
C PHE A 406 28.47 -43.68 55.81
N GLY A 407 27.66 -42.84 56.45
CA GLY A 407 26.77 -41.89 55.79
C GLY A 407 25.34 -42.03 56.29
N GLU A 408 24.48 -41.12 55.85
CA GLU A 408 23.06 -41.12 56.15
C GLU A 408 22.30 -40.87 54.85
N ALA A 409 21.30 -41.71 54.57
CA ALA A 409 20.46 -41.57 53.38
C ALA A 409 19.01 -41.82 53.75
N THR A 410 18.11 -41.03 53.17
CA THR A 410 16.66 -41.19 53.32
C THR A 410 16.08 -41.49 51.96
N GLY A 411 15.26 -42.52 51.87
CA GLY A 411 14.64 -42.93 50.63
C GLY A 411 13.53 -43.94 50.87
N THR A 412 12.87 -44.29 49.78
CA THR A 412 11.77 -45.24 49.74
C THR A 412 12.32 -46.66 49.88
N VAL A 413 11.78 -47.46 50.79
CA VAL A 413 12.16 -48.87 50.95
C VAL A 413 11.69 -49.66 49.74
N TRP A 414 12.60 -50.49 49.25
CA TRP A 414 12.29 -51.56 48.32
C TRP A 414 12.84 -52.88 48.88
N VAL A 415 11.93 -53.76 49.29
CA VAL A 415 12.23 -55.08 49.84
C VAL A 415 12.41 -56.06 48.69
N VAL A 416 13.61 -56.63 48.59
CA VAL A 416 13.97 -57.56 47.53
C VAL A 416 13.96 -58.99 48.05
N ASP A 417 12.87 -59.69 47.75
CA ASP A 417 12.64 -61.10 48.11
C ASP A 417 13.10 -62.10 47.02
N ASP A 418 12.97 -61.76 45.72
CA ASP A 418 13.45 -62.56 44.59
C ASP A 418 14.30 -61.72 43.60
N LEU A 419 15.14 -62.39 42.81
CA LEU A 419 16.04 -61.74 41.84
C LEU A 419 15.31 -61.01 40.70
N GLN A 420 14.02 -61.29 40.48
CA GLN A 420 13.20 -60.62 39.45
C GLN A 420 12.77 -59.21 39.84
N ASP A 421 12.72 -58.91 41.14
CA ASP A 421 12.21 -57.63 41.67
C ASP A 421 13.31 -56.56 41.74
N VAL A 422 14.56 -56.99 41.55
CA VAL A 422 15.77 -56.15 41.56
C VAL A 422 15.74 -55.06 40.47
N HIS A 423 15.14 -55.34 39.32
CA HIS A 423 15.10 -54.40 38.18
C HIS A 423 14.18 -53.18 38.42
N GLN A 424 13.33 -53.25 39.44
CA GLN A 424 12.36 -52.19 39.77
C GLN A 424 12.94 -51.12 40.70
N ILE A 425 14.13 -51.36 41.26
CA ILE A 425 14.86 -50.41 42.13
C ILE A 425 15.11 -49.11 41.34
N ARG A 426 14.59 -47.98 41.84
CA ARG A 426 14.79 -46.65 41.27
C ARG A 426 16.00 -45.97 41.89
N GLU A 427 16.43 -44.87 41.29
CA GLU A 427 17.56 -44.09 41.79
C GLU A 427 17.21 -43.43 43.13
N GLY A 428 17.98 -43.73 44.18
CA GLY A 428 17.79 -43.23 45.54
C GLY A 428 17.04 -44.16 46.51
N ASP A 429 16.50 -45.29 46.04
CA ASP A 429 15.75 -46.23 46.89
C ASP A 429 16.64 -46.90 47.94
N ILE A 430 16.04 -47.23 49.09
CA ILE A 430 16.69 -47.96 50.18
C ILE A 430 16.43 -49.45 49.99
N VAL A 431 17.44 -50.19 49.56
CA VAL A 431 17.31 -51.62 49.25
C VAL A 431 17.38 -52.43 50.54
N VAL A 432 16.34 -53.20 50.83
CA VAL A 432 16.24 -54.10 51.98
C VAL A 432 16.21 -55.54 51.47
N THR A 433 17.10 -56.41 51.94
CA THR A 433 17.12 -57.81 51.49
C THR A 433 17.79 -58.71 52.53
N ASP A 434 17.49 -60.01 52.54
CA ASP A 434 18.15 -60.97 53.45
C ASP A 434 19.68 -60.97 53.25
N MET A 435 20.15 -61.11 51.99
CA MET A 435 21.57 -61.05 51.66
C MET A 435 21.80 -60.62 50.20
N THR A 436 22.77 -59.73 49.95
CA THR A 436 23.11 -59.36 48.57
C THR A 436 23.89 -60.46 47.83
N THR A 437 23.59 -60.63 46.54
CA THR A 437 24.32 -61.54 45.63
C THR A 437 24.92 -60.77 44.45
N THR A 438 25.95 -61.32 43.81
CA THR A 438 26.67 -60.66 42.69
C THR A 438 25.77 -60.35 41.49
N ASN A 439 24.61 -60.99 41.36
CA ASN A 439 23.67 -60.71 40.26
C ASN A 439 22.84 -59.43 40.48
N MET A 440 22.82 -58.89 41.70
CA MET A 440 22.03 -57.70 42.06
C MET A 440 22.83 -56.40 41.89
N GLU A 441 24.15 -56.49 41.69
CA GLU A 441 25.06 -55.33 41.61
C GLU A 441 24.64 -54.25 40.59
N PRO A 442 24.22 -54.56 39.35
CA PRO A 442 23.92 -53.53 38.35
C PRO A 442 22.75 -52.62 38.71
N ASP A 443 21.76 -53.15 39.44
CA ASP A 443 20.56 -52.42 39.83
C ASP A 443 20.73 -51.78 41.22
N ILE A 444 21.52 -52.41 42.11
CA ILE A 444 21.90 -51.84 43.42
C ILE A 444 22.79 -50.59 43.26
N GLU A 445 23.47 -50.40 42.13
CA GLU A 445 24.17 -49.14 41.82
C GLU A 445 23.26 -47.90 41.91
N ARG A 446 21.94 -48.07 41.73
CA ARG A 446 20.95 -46.99 41.85
C ARG A 446 20.49 -46.75 43.30
N ALA A 447 20.81 -47.62 44.24
CA ALA A 447 20.31 -47.54 45.61
C ALA A 447 20.91 -46.36 46.39
N GLY A 448 20.10 -45.70 47.21
CA GLY A 448 20.52 -44.65 48.15
C GLY A 448 21.13 -45.19 49.44
N ALA A 449 20.76 -46.41 49.87
CA ALA A 449 21.41 -47.17 50.95
C ALA A 449 21.05 -48.65 50.87
N ILE A 450 21.77 -49.49 51.63
CA ILE A 450 21.54 -50.94 51.70
C ILE A 450 21.30 -51.39 53.14
N ILE A 451 20.23 -52.13 53.38
CA ILE A 451 19.93 -52.82 54.65
C ILE A 451 19.93 -54.34 54.38
N THR A 452 20.71 -55.11 55.15
CA THR A 452 20.66 -56.58 55.07
C THR A 452 20.40 -57.27 56.40
N GLU A 453 19.59 -58.33 56.38
CA GLU A 453 19.30 -59.14 57.58
C GLU A 453 20.49 -60.00 57.99
N GLU A 454 21.12 -60.67 57.01
CA GLU A 454 22.32 -61.45 57.23
C GLU A 454 23.58 -60.71 56.74
N GLY A 455 24.65 -60.79 57.54
CA GLY A 455 25.97 -60.27 57.16
C GLY A 455 26.73 -59.66 58.33
N ASP A 456 28.03 -59.55 58.16
CA ASP A 456 28.93 -58.76 59.02
C ASP A 456 29.53 -57.60 58.20
N PRO A 457 30.29 -56.67 58.81
CA PRO A 457 30.90 -55.54 58.10
C PRO A 457 31.91 -55.92 57.00
N ASP A 458 32.25 -57.20 56.82
CA ASP A 458 33.13 -57.73 55.76
C ASP A 458 32.34 -58.51 54.66
N SER A 459 31.01 -58.61 54.82
CA SER A 459 30.07 -59.26 53.90
C SER A 459 30.01 -58.61 52.51
N HIS A 460 29.33 -59.28 51.57
CA HIS A 460 29.21 -58.81 50.20
C HIS A 460 28.49 -57.45 50.12
N GLY A 461 27.35 -57.30 50.79
CA GLY A 461 26.58 -56.04 50.83
C GLY A 461 27.36 -54.89 51.47
N ALA A 462 28.12 -55.17 52.53
CA ALA A 462 28.99 -54.18 53.18
C ALA A 462 30.13 -53.69 52.29
N ARG A 463 30.71 -54.55 51.45
CA ARG A 463 31.75 -54.14 50.48
C ARG A 463 31.17 -53.36 49.32
N LEU A 464 30.04 -53.83 48.78
CA LEU A 464 29.35 -53.16 47.68
C LEU A 464 28.92 -51.74 48.05
N ALA A 465 28.31 -51.55 49.23
CA ALA A 465 27.92 -50.22 49.71
C ALA A 465 29.10 -49.24 49.86
N ARG A 466 30.29 -49.73 50.25
CA ARG A 466 31.49 -48.90 50.36
C ARG A 466 32.08 -48.53 49.01
N ASP A 467 32.01 -49.44 48.03
CA ASP A 467 32.47 -49.18 46.67
C ASP A 467 31.55 -48.17 45.95
N LEU A 468 30.26 -48.15 46.32
CA LEU A 468 29.25 -47.20 45.84
C LEU A 468 29.15 -45.91 46.67
N GLU A 469 29.91 -45.79 47.76
CA GLU A 469 29.88 -44.66 48.69
C GLU A 469 28.50 -44.35 49.31
N ILE A 470 27.64 -45.37 49.44
CA ILE A 470 26.31 -45.26 50.06
C ILE A 470 26.28 -45.86 51.48
N PRO A 471 25.39 -45.40 52.37
CA PRO A 471 25.26 -45.93 53.72
C PRO A 471 24.79 -47.39 53.73
N ALA A 472 25.25 -48.17 54.70
CA ALA A 472 24.73 -49.53 54.87
C ALA A 472 24.65 -50.00 56.31
N VAL A 473 23.57 -50.73 56.60
CA VAL A 473 23.32 -51.40 57.88
C VAL A 473 23.18 -52.89 57.61
N VAL A 474 24.07 -53.71 58.15
CA VAL A 474 24.06 -55.17 57.95
C VAL A 474 23.80 -55.89 59.27
N GLY A 475 23.19 -57.07 59.21
CA GLY A 475 22.81 -57.80 60.43
C GLY A 475 21.60 -57.18 61.12
N ALA A 476 20.73 -56.49 60.39
CA ALA A 476 19.48 -55.96 60.90
C ALA A 476 18.42 -57.08 60.87
N GLU A 477 18.36 -57.87 61.94
CA GLU A 477 17.42 -59.01 62.06
C GLU A 477 15.97 -58.55 61.78
N ASP A 478 15.24 -59.35 60.99
CA ASP A 478 13.84 -59.16 60.59
C ASP A 478 13.55 -57.92 59.70
N ALA A 479 14.57 -57.33 59.05
CA ALA A 479 14.42 -56.12 58.22
C ALA A 479 13.45 -56.25 57.03
N THR A 480 13.38 -57.41 56.37
CA THR A 480 12.49 -57.70 55.25
C THR A 480 11.04 -57.94 55.69
N GLU A 481 10.82 -58.30 56.96
CA GLU A 481 9.48 -58.46 57.53
C GLU A 481 8.96 -57.17 58.21
N GLU A 482 9.86 -56.34 58.75
CA GLU A 482 9.51 -55.12 59.51
C GLU A 482 9.44 -53.84 58.65
N LEU A 483 10.00 -53.85 57.45
CA LEU A 483 9.89 -52.74 56.50
C LEU A 483 9.03 -53.14 55.30
N GLU A 484 8.19 -52.24 54.83
CA GLU A 484 7.29 -52.47 53.68
C GLU A 484 7.77 -51.70 52.44
N ASP A 485 7.47 -52.21 51.24
CA ASP A 485 7.71 -51.48 49.99
C ASP A 485 7.02 -50.11 50.03
N GLU A 486 7.64 -49.12 49.39
CA GLU A 486 7.18 -47.72 49.37
C GLU A 486 7.28 -46.95 50.71
N GLN A 487 7.72 -47.59 51.79
CA GLN A 487 7.90 -46.95 53.09
C GLN A 487 9.16 -46.07 53.15
N ILE A 488 9.05 -44.80 53.55
CA ILE A 488 10.21 -43.91 53.62
C ILE A 488 11.00 -44.15 54.93
N VAL A 489 12.28 -44.49 54.79
CA VAL A 489 13.20 -44.71 55.93
C VAL A 489 14.47 -43.88 55.81
N THR A 490 15.04 -43.54 56.97
CA THR A 490 16.38 -42.96 57.08
C THR A 490 17.35 -44.00 57.62
N VAL A 491 18.40 -44.28 56.86
CA VAL A 491 19.46 -45.24 57.19
C VAL A 491 20.72 -44.51 57.64
N ASP A 492 21.10 -44.66 58.91
CA ASP A 492 22.38 -44.19 59.48
C ASP A 492 23.36 -45.37 59.49
N GLY A 493 24.21 -45.40 58.46
CA GLY A 493 25.23 -46.43 58.28
C GLY A 493 26.46 -46.28 59.18
N GLU A 494 26.62 -45.16 59.90
CA GLU A 494 27.65 -45.01 60.94
C GLU A 494 27.21 -45.64 62.25
N ARG A 495 25.95 -45.45 62.64
CA ARG A 495 25.39 -45.92 63.92
C ARG A 495 24.65 -47.25 63.82
N GLY A 496 24.46 -47.78 62.61
CA GLY A 496 23.78 -49.06 62.38
C GLY A 496 22.28 -48.99 62.65
N ARG A 497 21.61 -47.88 62.28
CA ARG A 497 20.20 -47.64 62.63
C ARG A 497 19.36 -47.33 61.40
N VAL A 498 18.15 -47.88 61.38
CA VAL A 498 17.12 -47.52 60.42
C VAL A 498 15.96 -46.90 61.19
N THR A 499 15.52 -45.73 60.75
CA THR A 499 14.49 -44.93 61.41
C THR A 499 13.34 -44.71 60.44
N ILE A 500 12.13 -45.05 60.86
CA ILE A 500 10.91 -44.70 60.14
C ILE A 500 10.43 -43.36 60.72
N THR A 501 10.08 -42.45 59.83
CA THR A 501 9.42 -41.20 60.22
C THR A 501 7.92 -41.40 60.14
N GLU A 502 7.29 -41.74 61.26
CA GLU A 502 5.83 -41.83 61.36
C GLU A 502 5.27 -40.46 61.76
N TYR A 503 4.29 -39.97 61.00
CA TYR A 503 3.40 -38.91 61.44
C TYR A 503 2.32 -39.56 62.30
N ILE A 504 2.22 -39.16 63.57
CA ILE A 504 1.20 -39.70 64.47
C ILE A 504 0.02 -38.72 64.49
N ASP A 505 -1.16 -39.20 64.08
CA ASP A 505 -2.45 -38.68 64.52
C ASP A 505 -2.77 -39.22 65.92
N GLU A 506 -2.92 -38.35 66.91
CA GLU A 506 -3.51 -38.74 68.20
C GLU A 506 -5.01 -38.44 68.19
N PHE A 507 -5.81 -39.46 67.83
CA PHE A 507 -7.12 -39.71 68.42
C PHE A 507 -7.20 -41.20 68.79
N GLU A 508 -6.82 -41.54 70.02
CA GLU A 508 -7.25 -42.78 70.66
C GLU A 508 -8.61 -42.53 71.35
N ASP A 509 -9.70 -43.02 70.74
CA ASP A 509 -10.98 -43.23 71.42
C ASP A 509 -10.91 -44.54 72.22
N ASP A 510 -11.19 -44.46 73.52
CA ASP A 510 -11.27 -45.61 74.42
C ASP A 510 -12.71 -46.19 74.36
N GLU A 511 -12.89 -47.29 73.63
CA GLU A 511 -14.12 -48.09 73.66
C GLU A 511 -14.30 -48.78 75.02
N THR A 512 -15.50 -48.66 75.60
CA THR A 512 -16.14 -49.80 76.28
C THR A 512 -17.65 -49.78 76.03
N GLU A 513 -18.12 -50.70 75.17
CA GLU A 513 -19.51 -51.15 75.15
C GLU A 513 -19.78 -52.09 76.34
N GLU A 514 -20.95 -51.95 76.98
CA GLU A 514 -21.70 -53.12 77.46
C GLU A 514 -23.22 -52.83 77.61
N GLU A 515 -24.00 -53.75 77.04
CA GLU A 515 -25.39 -54.14 77.36
C GLU A 515 -26.60 -53.34 76.79
N ALA A 516 -27.19 -53.93 75.74
CA ALA A 516 -28.61 -54.25 75.51
C ALA A 516 -29.74 -53.44 76.20
N GLU A 517 -30.74 -53.00 75.42
CA GLU A 517 -32.12 -53.51 75.54
C GLU A 517 -33.04 -52.94 74.43
N ASP A 518 -33.95 -53.81 73.99
CA ASP A 518 -34.97 -53.63 72.95
C ASP A 518 -36.02 -52.53 73.22
N ASP A 519 -36.56 -52.05 72.09
CA ASP A 519 -37.88 -51.45 71.86
C ASP A 519 -38.22 -50.11 72.56
N TRP A 520 -38.81 -49.18 71.81
CA TRP A 520 -40.11 -48.54 72.07
C TRP A 520 -40.28 -47.32 71.16
N GLU A 521 -41.24 -47.43 70.24
CA GLU A 521 -41.99 -46.29 69.71
C GLU A 521 -42.57 -45.42 70.83
N GLU A 522 -42.79 -44.15 70.49
CA GLU A 522 -43.84 -43.25 70.99
C GLU A 522 -43.45 -42.17 72.02
N PHE A 523 -43.97 -40.97 71.72
CA PHE A 523 -43.96 -39.70 72.45
C PHE A 523 -42.80 -38.72 72.23
N GLY A 524 -43.07 -37.81 71.29
CA GLY A 524 -42.38 -36.53 71.19
C GLY A 524 -42.55 -35.64 72.43
N GLY A 525 -41.66 -34.65 72.52
CA GLY A 525 -41.69 -33.65 73.59
C GLY A 525 -40.53 -32.68 73.47
N GLN A 526 -40.72 -31.68 72.61
CA GLN A 526 -40.10 -30.36 72.58
C GLN A 526 -39.30 -29.96 73.84
N ILE A 527 -38.00 -29.70 73.67
CA ILE A 527 -37.23 -28.81 74.55
C ILE A 527 -36.79 -27.62 73.69
N ASP A 528 -37.39 -26.46 73.98
CA ASP A 528 -36.97 -25.14 73.51
C ASP A 528 -35.50 -24.89 73.89
N ARG A 529 -34.64 -24.58 72.91
CA ARG A 529 -33.39 -23.85 73.15
C ARG A 529 -33.65 -22.35 72.92
N MET A 530 -33.43 -21.56 73.97
CA MET A 530 -33.41 -20.10 73.88
C MET A 530 -32.11 -19.60 73.23
N PRO A 531 -32.13 -18.42 72.56
CA PRO A 531 -31.06 -17.93 71.69
C PRO A 531 -29.93 -17.28 72.48
N GLY A 532 -28.67 -17.52 72.07
CA GLY A 532 -27.52 -16.70 72.49
C GLY A 532 -26.21 -17.40 72.87
N MET A 533 -26.08 -18.72 72.71
CA MET A 533 -24.75 -19.38 72.78
C MET A 533 -24.35 -19.87 71.38
N LEU A 534 -23.32 -19.24 70.83
CA LEU A 534 -22.53 -19.74 69.70
C LEU A 534 -21.59 -20.81 70.26
N GLY A 535 -22.04 -22.07 70.27
CA GLY A 535 -21.22 -23.22 70.66
C GLY A 535 -21.71 -24.44 69.90
N GLY A 536 -20.84 -25.03 69.11
CA GLY A 536 -21.12 -26.07 68.12
C GLY A 536 -20.07 -26.05 67.01
N PRO A 537 -20.04 -27.08 66.12
CA PRO A 537 -19.13 -27.09 64.98
C PRO A 537 -19.30 -25.82 64.12
N PRO A 538 -18.23 -25.32 63.48
CA PRO A 538 -18.30 -24.15 62.62
C PRO A 538 -19.30 -24.40 61.47
N ASP A 539 -19.99 -23.35 61.05
CA ASP A 539 -20.97 -23.38 59.95
C ASP A 539 -20.66 -22.23 59.00
N ILE A 540 -20.14 -22.53 57.81
CA ILE A 540 -19.77 -21.56 56.79
C ILE A 540 -20.87 -21.42 55.74
N SER A 541 -21.17 -20.17 55.40
CA SER A 541 -21.94 -19.84 54.20
C SER A 541 -21.02 -19.26 53.14
N TRP A 542 -20.78 -20.03 52.09
CA TRP A 542 -20.21 -19.53 50.84
C TRP A 542 -21.26 -18.68 50.11
N GLU A 543 -20.85 -17.49 49.68
CA GLU A 543 -21.72 -16.46 49.09
C GLU A 543 -21.01 -15.77 47.92
N TYR A 544 -21.77 -15.31 46.92
CA TYR A 544 -21.32 -14.50 45.80
C TYR A 544 -22.19 -13.25 45.66
N TRP A 545 -21.73 -12.25 44.89
CA TRP A 545 -22.51 -11.04 44.62
C TRP A 545 -23.30 -11.18 43.32
N ASP A 546 -24.63 -10.97 43.38
CA ASP A 546 -25.56 -11.12 42.24
C ASP A 546 -25.99 -9.77 41.60
N GLY A 547 -25.24 -8.70 41.87
CA GLY A 547 -25.57 -7.32 41.46
C GLY A 547 -26.50 -6.58 42.42
N ASN A 548 -27.30 -7.29 43.23
CA ASN A 548 -28.22 -6.69 44.20
C ASN A 548 -27.82 -6.95 45.67
N GLY A 549 -27.16 -8.08 45.92
CA GLY A 549 -26.80 -8.53 47.25
C GLY A 549 -25.88 -9.74 47.25
N TRP A 550 -25.45 -10.12 48.46
CA TRP A 550 -24.73 -11.38 48.66
C TRP A 550 -25.72 -12.53 48.74
N SER A 551 -25.63 -13.45 47.79
CA SER A 551 -26.47 -14.64 47.63
C SER A 551 -25.67 -15.90 47.92
N ARG A 552 -26.33 -16.96 48.39
CA ARG A 552 -25.65 -18.22 48.77
C ARG A 552 -25.12 -18.93 47.53
N LEU A 553 -23.84 -19.28 47.54
CA LEU A 553 -23.16 -20.06 46.50
C LEU A 553 -23.42 -21.57 46.72
N PRO A 554 -24.05 -22.28 45.78
CA PRO A 554 -24.18 -23.73 45.85
C PRO A 554 -22.85 -24.41 45.52
N LEU A 555 -22.29 -25.16 46.46
CA LEU A 555 -21.08 -25.96 46.23
C LEU A 555 -21.43 -27.33 45.64
N ILE A 556 -20.56 -27.81 44.75
CA ILE A 556 -20.56 -29.19 44.25
C ILE A 556 -19.89 -30.09 45.30
N VAL A 557 -18.72 -29.69 45.78
CA VAL A 557 -17.90 -30.39 46.78
C VAL A 557 -17.26 -29.36 47.71
N ASP A 558 -17.17 -29.69 49.01
CA ASP A 558 -16.36 -28.98 50.01
C ASP A 558 -15.59 -30.01 50.83
N GLU A 559 -14.34 -30.28 50.46
CA GLU A 559 -13.45 -31.19 51.21
C GLU A 559 -12.83 -30.52 52.44
N THR A 560 -13.00 -29.20 52.58
CA THR A 560 -12.39 -28.46 53.69
C THR A 560 -13.14 -28.64 55.00
N GLU A 561 -14.31 -29.27 54.97
CA GLU A 561 -15.23 -29.43 56.10
C GLU A 561 -15.47 -28.10 56.85
N ASP A 562 -16.03 -27.10 56.19
CA ASP A 562 -16.20 -25.74 56.74
C ASP A 562 -14.85 -25.11 57.16
N LEU A 563 -13.81 -25.23 56.31
CA LEU A 563 -12.43 -24.76 56.52
C LEU A 563 -11.72 -25.39 57.74
N GLN A 564 -12.13 -26.57 58.21
CA GLN A 564 -11.44 -27.30 59.28
C GLN A 564 -10.19 -28.04 58.78
N GLU A 565 -10.21 -28.52 57.54
CA GLU A 565 -9.11 -29.26 56.90
C GLU A 565 -8.68 -28.61 55.57
N PRO A 566 -7.44 -28.84 55.11
CA PRO A 566 -7.04 -28.54 53.74
C PRO A 566 -7.84 -29.40 52.76
N GLY A 567 -8.15 -28.85 51.59
CA GLY A 567 -9.00 -29.54 50.63
C GLY A 567 -9.49 -28.62 49.52
N LEU A 568 -10.34 -29.16 48.67
CA LEU A 568 -10.87 -28.48 47.50
C LEU A 568 -12.34 -28.05 47.70
N VAL A 569 -12.67 -26.87 47.21
CA VAL A 569 -14.02 -26.31 47.18
C VAL A 569 -14.44 -26.10 45.73
N SER A 570 -15.31 -26.95 45.22
CA SER A 570 -15.83 -26.91 43.85
C SER A 570 -17.19 -26.24 43.79
N PHE A 571 -17.42 -25.38 42.79
CA PHE A 571 -18.73 -24.81 42.50
C PHE A 571 -18.87 -24.48 41.01
N VAL A 572 -20.10 -24.21 40.57
CA VAL A 572 -20.37 -23.66 39.23
C VAL A 572 -20.49 -22.14 39.35
N VAL A 573 -19.78 -21.40 38.52
CA VAL A 573 -19.88 -19.93 38.46
C VAL A 573 -21.32 -19.54 38.10
N PRO A 574 -22.04 -18.80 38.96
CA PRO A 574 -23.42 -18.38 38.68
C PRO A 574 -23.50 -17.43 37.48
N GLU A 575 -24.55 -17.58 36.66
CA GLU A 575 -24.81 -16.72 35.49
C GLU A 575 -25.01 -15.24 35.83
N ASP A 576 -25.50 -14.96 37.04
CA ASP A 576 -25.80 -13.63 37.56
C ASP A 576 -24.71 -13.06 38.48
N LEU A 577 -23.53 -13.70 38.54
CA LEU A 577 -22.39 -13.18 39.29
C LEU A 577 -21.90 -11.86 38.67
N ASP A 578 -21.80 -10.83 39.49
CA ASP A 578 -21.54 -9.45 39.07
C ASP A 578 -20.40 -8.80 39.89
N GLU A 579 -19.83 -7.73 39.35
CA GLU A 579 -18.73 -7.00 39.98
C GLU A 579 -19.20 -6.23 41.22
N THR A 580 -18.36 -6.17 42.26
CA THR A 580 -18.62 -5.31 43.43
C THR A 580 -17.34 -4.80 44.06
N SER A 581 -17.44 -3.69 44.79
CA SER A 581 -16.34 -3.13 45.57
C SER A 581 -16.19 -3.85 46.91
N VAL A 582 -15.03 -4.47 47.16
CA VAL A 582 -14.62 -4.98 48.48
C VAL A 582 -13.28 -4.33 48.84
N ALA A 583 -13.22 -3.72 50.03
CA ALA A 583 -12.03 -3.00 50.52
C ALA A 583 -11.45 -1.94 49.54
N GLY A 584 -12.27 -1.41 48.61
CA GLY A 584 -11.87 -0.41 47.62
C GLY A 584 -11.34 -0.99 46.29
N HIS A 585 -11.48 -2.29 46.08
CA HIS A 585 -11.17 -3.00 44.85
C HIS A 585 -12.48 -3.48 44.20
N ASP A 586 -12.76 -2.98 43.00
CA ASP A 586 -13.90 -3.38 42.19
C ASP A 586 -13.46 -4.61 41.38
N LYS A 587 -14.02 -5.79 41.73
CA LYS A 587 -13.68 -7.12 41.15
C LYS A 587 -14.86 -8.09 41.26
N PHE A 588 -14.70 -9.29 40.71
CA PHE A 588 -15.57 -10.43 40.97
C PHE A 588 -15.17 -11.14 42.27
N TRP A 589 -16.11 -11.25 43.21
CA TRP A 589 -15.83 -11.71 44.57
C TRP A 589 -16.70 -12.89 44.99
N ILE A 590 -16.06 -13.88 45.61
CA ILE A 590 -16.71 -14.94 46.40
C ILE A 590 -16.27 -14.78 47.84
N ARG A 591 -17.17 -15.06 48.79
CA ARG A 591 -16.86 -14.98 50.21
C ARG A 591 -17.31 -16.20 51.00
N ALA A 592 -16.46 -16.64 51.93
CA ALA A 592 -16.80 -17.62 52.95
C ALA A 592 -17.08 -16.88 54.27
N ARG A 593 -18.33 -16.93 54.74
CA ARG A 593 -18.76 -16.23 55.96
C ARG A 593 -19.09 -17.21 57.07
N LEU A 594 -18.45 -17.05 58.22
CA LEU A 594 -18.76 -17.82 59.43
C LEU A 594 -20.13 -17.40 59.98
N VAL A 595 -21.14 -18.26 59.87
CA VAL A 595 -22.52 -17.94 60.26
C VAL A 595 -22.76 -18.28 61.73
N SER A 596 -22.28 -19.44 62.17
CA SER A 596 -22.41 -19.91 63.55
C SER A 596 -21.30 -20.91 63.90
N GLY A 597 -21.23 -21.34 65.16
CA GLY A 597 -20.16 -22.21 65.66
C GLY A 597 -18.85 -21.48 65.97
N ASP A 598 -17.84 -22.25 66.37
CA ASP A 598 -16.48 -21.77 66.63
C ASP A 598 -15.44 -22.85 66.28
N TYR A 599 -14.18 -22.43 66.06
CA TYR A 599 -13.04 -23.33 65.86
C TYR A 599 -12.35 -23.64 67.20
N GLY A 600 -13.14 -23.84 68.26
CA GLY A 600 -12.70 -24.15 69.63
C GLY A 600 -12.78 -22.97 70.62
N GLN A 601 -13.16 -23.26 71.88
CA GLN A 601 -13.17 -22.28 72.98
C GLN A 601 -12.04 -22.51 73.99
N LEU A 602 -11.48 -21.43 74.53
CA LEU A 602 -10.63 -21.46 75.73
C LEU A 602 -11.44 -21.96 76.92
N GLN A 603 -11.21 -23.21 77.35
CA GLN A 603 -11.77 -23.71 78.60
C GLN A 603 -10.93 -23.24 79.79
N TYR A 604 -11.59 -22.64 80.80
CA TYR A 604 -10.99 -22.33 82.09
C TYR A 604 -11.44 -23.36 83.12
N GLU A 605 -10.56 -24.27 83.54
CA GLU A 605 -10.79 -25.02 84.78
C GLU A 605 -10.41 -24.14 85.99
N MET A 606 -11.41 -23.79 86.80
CA MET A 606 -11.18 -23.22 88.13
C MET A 606 -10.91 -24.34 89.14
N GLY A 607 -9.63 -24.57 89.48
CA GLY A 607 -9.26 -25.42 90.61
C GLY A 607 -9.59 -24.77 91.97
N GLU A 608 -10.03 -25.57 92.95
CA GLU A 608 -10.47 -25.10 94.28
C GLU A 608 -9.35 -24.57 95.21
N ASN A 609 -8.11 -24.34 94.76
CA ASN A 609 -7.02 -23.82 95.61
C ASN A 609 -6.15 -22.76 94.93
N LEU A 610 -5.89 -21.68 95.68
CA LEU A 610 -5.30 -20.41 95.24
C LEU A 610 -3.75 -20.40 95.08
N ASP A 611 -3.06 -21.54 95.08
CA ASP A 611 -1.57 -21.57 95.08
C ASP A 611 -0.90 -22.46 94.01
N ASP A 612 -1.65 -23.10 93.11
CA ASP A 612 -1.07 -23.87 92.00
C ASP A 612 -1.10 -23.08 90.69
N ARG A 613 0.05 -22.51 90.30
CA ARG A 613 0.27 -22.07 88.91
C ARG A 613 0.62 -23.31 88.08
N GLN A 614 -0.40 -23.96 87.51
CA GLN A 614 -0.23 -24.85 86.36
C GLN A 614 -0.62 -24.10 85.07
N GLY A 615 0.18 -24.31 84.03
CA GLY A 615 0.01 -23.72 82.72
C GLY A 615 -1.14 -24.37 81.97
N PHE A 616 -1.79 -23.56 81.14
CA PHE A 616 -2.86 -23.91 80.22
C PHE A 616 -2.44 -25.03 79.26
N ASP A 617 -3.28 -26.06 79.11
CA ASP A 617 -3.20 -27.03 78.03
C ASP A 617 -4.44 -26.85 77.12
N SER A 618 -4.24 -26.91 75.81
CA SER A 618 -5.13 -26.51 74.70
C SER A 618 -5.37 -24.99 74.50
N ARG A 619 -4.73 -24.44 73.45
CA ARG A 619 -5.16 -23.21 72.77
C ARG A 619 -6.00 -23.65 71.57
N PRO A 620 -7.14 -23.01 71.24
CA PRO A 620 -7.80 -23.26 69.97
C PRO A 620 -6.86 -22.90 68.82
N GLU A 621 -6.71 -23.80 67.85
CA GLU A 621 -5.97 -23.55 66.61
C GLU A 621 -6.99 -23.10 65.55
N PRO A 622 -7.07 -21.79 65.22
CA PRO A 622 -7.92 -21.33 64.14
C PRO A 622 -7.45 -21.93 62.80
N PRO A 623 -8.36 -22.01 61.79
CA PRO A 623 -8.01 -22.59 60.50
C PRO A 623 -6.84 -21.83 59.90
N ARG A 624 -5.86 -22.57 59.41
CA ARG A 624 -4.60 -22.05 58.87
C ARG A 624 -4.24 -22.83 57.63
N PHE A 625 -3.82 -22.13 56.58
CA PHE A 625 -3.46 -22.70 55.29
C PHE A 625 -2.15 -22.10 54.81
N HIS A 626 -1.42 -22.84 54.01
CA HIS A 626 -0.17 -22.35 53.44
C HIS A 626 -0.42 -21.54 52.17
N ASP A 627 -1.27 -22.06 51.30
CA ASP A 627 -1.53 -21.48 49.99
C ASP A 627 -3.00 -21.66 49.58
N ILE A 628 -3.43 -20.84 48.64
CA ILE A 628 -4.75 -20.89 48.00
C ILE A 628 -4.58 -20.71 46.49
N SER A 629 -5.14 -21.64 45.72
CA SER A 629 -5.09 -21.58 44.25
C SER A 629 -6.48 -21.84 43.67
N VAL A 630 -6.79 -21.17 42.57
CA VAL A 630 -8.05 -21.30 41.85
C VAL A 630 -7.77 -22.06 40.54
N PHE A 631 -8.59 -23.05 40.24
CA PHE A 631 -8.55 -23.81 38.99
C PHE A 631 -9.90 -23.66 38.31
N TYR A 632 -9.90 -23.63 36.98
CA TYR A 632 -11.12 -23.59 36.20
C TYR A 632 -10.93 -24.35 34.89
N GLY A 633 -12.01 -24.96 34.41
CA GLY A 633 -12.05 -25.58 33.09
C GLY A 633 -13.41 -25.31 32.46
N GLN A 634 -13.41 -24.70 31.27
CA GLN A 634 -14.65 -24.38 30.57
C GLN A 634 -14.84 -25.28 29.36
N SER A 635 -16.01 -25.94 29.30
CA SER A 635 -16.43 -26.67 28.11
C SER A 635 -16.65 -25.72 26.92
N ARG A 636 -16.33 -26.20 25.71
CA ARG A 636 -16.46 -25.50 24.41
C ARG A 636 -17.68 -24.58 24.30
N GLN A 637 -17.45 -23.31 23.95
CA GLN A 637 -18.47 -22.27 23.70
C GLN A 637 -18.24 -21.59 22.35
N PRO A 638 -19.29 -21.09 21.68
CA PRO A 638 -19.13 -20.27 20.47
C PRO A 638 -18.54 -18.88 20.80
N PHE A 639 -17.94 -18.22 19.80
CA PHE A 639 -17.53 -16.82 19.93
C PHE A 639 -18.73 -15.88 19.93
N GLN A 640 -18.63 -14.75 20.66
CA GLN A 640 -19.65 -13.71 20.69
C GLN A 640 -19.62 -12.84 19.43
N HIS A 641 -18.41 -12.63 18.90
CA HIS A 641 -18.17 -11.81 17.72
C HIS A 641 -17.25 -12.56 16.75
N VAL A 642 -17.68 -12.65 15.49
CA VAL A 642 -16.88 -13.19 14.40
C VAL A 642 -16.91 -12.18 13.27
N VAL A 643 -15.74 -11.62 12.95
CA VAL A 643 -15.59 -10.55 11.95
C VAL A 643 -14.49 -10.94 10.99
N THR A 644 -14.73 -10.78 9.70
CA THR A 644 -13.70 -10.96 8.68
C THR A 644 -13.25 -9.59 8.18
N TYR A 645 -11.97 -9.47 7.84
CA TYR A 645 -11.40 -8.30 7.20
C TYR A 645 -10.73 -8.73 5.90
N ASN A 646 -11.29 -8.28 4.79
CA ASN A 646 -10.84 -8.60 3.44
C ASN A 646 -11.05 -7.38 2.55
N ASN A 647 -10.16 -7.12 1.59
CA ASN A 647 -10.35 -6.05 0.60
C ASN A 647 -10.62 -4.68 1.25
N ALA A 648 -9.88 -4.38 2.33
CA ALA A 648 -10.03 -3.18 3.17
C ALA A 648 -11.43 -2.96 3.78
N ALA A 649 -12.23 -4.02 3.96
CA ALA A 649 -13.56 -3.93 4.54
C ALA A 649 -13.75 -4.98 5.65
N TYR A 650 -14.49 -4.60 6.70
CA TYR A 650 -14.96 -5.50 7.74
C TYR A 650 -16.33 -6.05 7.39
N ASP A 651 -16.51 -7.37 7.52
CA ASP A 651 -17.79 -8.06 7.34
C ASP A 651 -18.12 -8.90 8.57
N TRP A 652 -19.31 -8.68 9.12
CA TRP A 652 -19.79 -9.41 10.30
C TRP A 652 -20.41 -10.74 9.90
N VAL A 653 -19.93 -11.84 10.49
CA VAL A 653 -20.51 -13.16 10.27
C VAL A 653 -21.80 -13.27 11.09
N PRO A 654 -22.97 -13.51 10.47
CA PRO A 654 -24.23 -13.65 11.19
C PRO A 654 -24.21 -14.86 12.14
N ASP A 655 -25.00 -14.79 13.21
CA ASP A 655 -25.20 -15.91 14.13
C ASP A 655 -25.66 -17.17 13.34
N PRO A 656 -25.05 -18.35 13.59
CA PRO A 656 -25.39 -19.60 12.88
C PRO A 656 -26.87 -19.99 12.92
N ASP A 657 -27.65 -19.48 13.89
CA ASP A 657 -29.10 -19.70 13.95
C ASP A 657 -29.92 -18.88 12.93
N ASP A 658 -29.38 -17.76 12.43
CA ASP A 658 -30.04 -16.81 11.51
C ASP A 658 -29.38 -16.71 10.10
N GLY A 659 -28.25 -17.40 9.88
CA GLY A 659 -27.40 -17.28 8.68
C GLY A 659 -27.21 -18.53 7.80
N PRO A 660 -26.36 -18.46 6.74
CA PRO A 660 -25.92 -19.63 5.98
C PRO A 660 -25.13 -20.60 6.87
N ARG A 661 -25.12 -21.90 6.52
CA ARG A 661 -24.49 -22.97 7.33
C ARG A 661 -22.96 -22.88 7.45
N PHE A 662 -22.32 -22.05 6.64
CA PHE A 662 -20.88 -21.82 6.59
C PHE A 662 -20.60 -20.39 6.13
N PHE A 663 -19.41 -19.89 6.45
CA PHE A 663 -18.87 -18.62 5.95
C PHE A 663 -17.47 -18.81 5.39
N VAL A 664 -17.05 -17.90 4.50
CA VAL A 664 -15.71 -17.88 3.90
C VAL A 664 -14.92 -16.78 4.62
N PRO A 665 -13.90 -17.11 5.44
CA PRO A 665 -13.18 -16.13 6.23
C PRO A 665 -12.28 -15.22 5.39
N PHE A 666 -11.76 -15.75 4.28
CA PHE A 666 -10.80 -15.07 3.42
C PHE A 666 -11.34 -14.98 2.00
N GLU A 667 -11.53 -13.77 1.50
CA GLU A 667 -12.04 -13.54 0.15
C GLU A 667 -11.00 -12.82 -0.70
N PRO A 668 -10.65 -13.35 -1.89
CA PRO A 668 -9.73 -12.65 -2.78
C PRO A 668 -10.37 -11.39 -3.33
N ALA A 669 -9.54 -10.52 -3.90
CA ALA A 669 -9.98 -9.41 -4.72
C ALA A 669 -10.95 -9.90 -5.83
N ARG A 670 -12.23 -9.53 -5.72
CA ARG A 670 -13.35 -10.06 -6.52
C ARG A 670 -13.33 -9.73 -8.03
N ASP A 671 -12.26 -9.15 -8.56
CA ASP A 671 -12.15 -8.78 -9.97
C ASP A 671 -11.44 -9.86 -10.79
N ASP A 672 -11.81 -10.01 -12.07
CA ASP A 672 -11.21 -11.03 -12.93
C ASP A 672 -9.88 -10.57 -13.56
N THR A 673 -9.67 -9.26 -13.62
CA THR A 673 -8.51 -8.59 -14.23
C THR A 673 -8.18 -7.31 -13.47
N GLN A 674 -6.99 -6.77 -13.73
CA GLN A 674 -6.57 -5.48 -13.14
C GLN A 674 -7.63 -4.39 -13.32
N THR A 675 -8.02 -3.75 -12.21
CA THR A 675 -9.17 -2.83 -12.18
C THR A 675 -8.88 -1.61 -11.32
N VAL A 676 -9.17 -0.42 -11.85
CA VAL A 676 -9.09 0.85 -11.13
C VAL A 676 -10.50 1.28 -10.71
N TYR A 677 -10.70 1.56 -9.44
CA TYR A 677 -11.94 2.09 -8.88
C TYR A 677 -11.79 3.57 -8.59
N LEU A 678 -12.80 4.35 -8.97
CA LEU A 678 -12.92 5.79 -8.72
C LEU A 678 -14.22 6.03 -7.94
N GLY A 679 -14.09 6.50 -6.71
CA GLY A 679 -15.21 6.86 -5.83
C GLY A 679 -15.45 8.35 -5.88
N PHE A 680 -16.70 8.75 -6.10
CA PHE A 680 -17.12 10.14 -6.12
C PHE A 680 -18.06 10.46 -4.96
N ASP A 681 -17.99 11.69 -4.46
CA ASP A 681 -18.73 12.17 -3.28
C ASP A 681 -20.20 12.53 -3.56
N ASP A 682 -20.56 12.70 -4.84
CA ASP A 682 -21.93 12.99 -5.29
C ASP A 682 -22.29 12.15 -6.52
N ARG A 683 -23.58 12.14 -6.84
CA ARG A 683 -24.16 11.32 -7.90
C ARG A 683 -23.63 11.73 -9.27
N LEU A 684 -23.11 10.76 -10.02
CA LEU A 684 -22.78 10.90 -11.43
C LEU A 684 -23.98 10.53 -12.30
N HIS A 685 -24.40 11.43 -13.18
CA HIS A 685 -25.50 11.20 -14.12
C HIS A 685 -25.32 12.02 -15.40
N ASP A 686 -26.10 11.71 -16.45
CA ASP A 686 -26.03 12.37 -17.76
C ASP A 686 -24.61 12.33 -18.39
N GLY A 687 -24.27 13.30 -19.26
CA GLY A 687 -22.98 13.34 -19.93
C GLY A 687 -22.99 14.09 -21.27
N PRO A 688 -21.82 14.30 -21.89
CA PRO A 688 -20.55 13.66 -21.54
C PRO A 688 -19.84 14.36 -20.37
N ILE A 689 -19.50 13.60 -19.33
CA ILE A 689 -18.58 14.03 -18.26
C ILE A 689 -17.15 13.72 -18.73
N LYS A 690 -16.22 14.66 -18.52
CA LYS A 690 -14.84 14.55 -19.01
C LYS A 690 -13.86 14.38 -17.85
N LEU A 691 -13.03 13.34 -17.90
CA LEU A 691 -11.95 13.09 -16.94
C LEU A 691 -10.61 13.23 -17.68
N HIS A 692 -9.80 14.22 -17.32
CA HIS A 692 -8.44 14.34 -17.83
C HIS A 692 -7.48 13.54 -16.95
N VAL A 693 -6.72 12.65 -17.56
CA VAL A 693 -5.76 11.78 -16.88
C VAL A 693 -4.35 12.19 -17.30
N PRO A 694 -3.71 13.14 -16.59
CA PRO A 694 -2.30 13.41 -16.76
C PRO A 694 -1.46 12.22 -16.28
N MET A 695 -0.48 11.85 -17.09
CA MET A 695 0.45 10.77 -16.77
C MET A 695 1.81 11.05 -17.39
N ARG A 696 2.82 10.40 -16.83
CA ARG A 696 4.18 10.43 -17.37
C ARG A 696 4.20 9.77 -18.74
N ASP A 697 4.96 10.36 -19.66
CA ASP A 697 5.20 9.77 -20.96
C ASP A 697 6.13 8.54 -20.83
N ASP A 698 5.53 7.35 -20.76
CA ASP A 698 6.24 6.07 -20.84
C ASP A 698 6.05 5.43 -22.24
N THR A 699 7.05 4.65 -22.68
CA THR A 699 7.01 4.02 -24.00
C THR A 699 6.60 2.56 -23.90
N TYR A 700 5.33 2.30 -24.25
CA TYR A 700 4.79 0.95 -24.36
C TYR A 700 5.12 0.31 -25.71
N PRO A 701 5.33 -1.02 -25.78
CA PRO A 701 5.37 -1.75 -27.04
C PRO A 701 4.04 -1.56 -27.80
N ARG A 702 4.06 -1.37 -29.12
CA ARG A 702 2.82 -1.27 -29.91
C ARG A 702 1.96 -2.54 -29.93
N SER A 703 2.56 -3.68 -29.58
CA SER A 703 1.85 -4.94 -29.41
C SER A 703 1.14 -5.04 -28.07
N PHE A 704 1.40 -4.12 -27.13
CA PHE A 704 0.77 -4.04 -25.83
C PHE A 704 -0.46 -3.14 -25.94
N ASP A 705 -1.63 -3.72 -25.77
CA ASP A 705 -2.92 -3.04 -25.87
C ASP A 705 -3.78 -3.42 -24.67
N PRO A 706 -3.73 -2.64 -23.56
CA PRO A 706 -4.44 -2.98 -22.34
C PRO A 706 -5.97 -2.90 -22.45
N ASP A 707 -6.52 -2.17 -23.44
CA ASP A 707 -7.95 -1.94 -23.69
C ASP A 707 -8.83 -1.81 -22.44
N ILE A 708 -9.24 -0.59 -22.10
CA ILE A 708 -9.96 -0.30 -20.86
C ILE A 708 -11.47 -0.32 -21.08
N ARG A 709 -12.16 -1.11 -20.26
CA ARG A 709 -13.61 -1.09 -20.15
C ARG A 709 -14.06 -0.30 -18.93
N TRP A 710 -14.81 0.75 -19.20
CA TRP A 710 -15.47 1.56 -18.17
C TRP A 710 -16.82 0.96 -17.79
N GLU A 711 -17.06 0.86 -16.49
CA GLU A 711 -18.28 0.31 -15.89
C GLU A 711 -18.72 1.15 -14.69
N TYR A 712 -20.02 1.13 -14.40
CA TYR A 712 -20.60 1.82 -13.25
C TYR A 712 -21.67 0.94 -12.60
N CYS A 713 -21.94 1.18 -11.33
CA CYS A 713 -23.00 0.51 -10.59
C CYS A 713 -24.24 1.44 -10.49
N PRO A 714 -25.32 1.18 -11.24
CA PRO A 714 -26.55 1.96 -11.13
C PRO A 714 -27.41 1.54 -9.93
N ASP A 715 -27.35 0.27 -9.53
CA ASP A 715 -28.11 -0.29 -8.42
C ASP A 715 -27.25 -1.33 -7.69
N PRO A 716 -26.75 -1.01 -6.48
CA PRO A 716 -25.96 -1.91 -5.66
C PRO A 716 -26.73 -3.15 -5.20
N GLU A 717 -28.06 -3.12 -5.10
CA GLU A 717 -28.88 -4.26 -4.66
C GLU A 717 -28.84 -5.42 -5.67
N ASP A 718 -28.70 -5.11 -6.95
CA ASP A 718 -28.54 -6.10 -8.03
C ASP A 718 -27.11 -6.66 -8.10
N GLY A 719 -26.12 -5.97 -7.51
CA GLY A 719 -24.70 -6.34 -7.50
C GLY A 719 -24.02 -6.29 -8.89
N ASP A 720 -24.72 -5.84 -9.93
CA ASP A 720 -24.31 -5.92 -11.32
C ASP A 720 -23.69 -4.62 -11.84
N TRP A 721 -22.41 -4.68 -12.21
CA TRP A 721 -21.72 -3.61 -12.92
C TRP A 721 -22.17 -3.53 -14.38
N ARG A 722 -22.56 -2.34 -14.82
CA ARG A 722 -23.00 -2.10 -16.20
C ARG A 722 -21.93 -1.36 -16.99
N ARG A 723 -21.78 -1.75 -18.25
CA ARG A 723 -20.87 -1.06 -19.19
C ARG A 723 -21.31 0.39 -19.39
N LEU A 724 -20.36 1.31 -19.24
CA LEU A 724 -20.52 2.74 -19.47
C LEU A 724 -20.19 3.06 -20.93
N ASP A 725 -20.92 3.99 -21.54
CA ASP A 725 -20.62 4.47 -22.90
C ASP A 725 -19.49 5.51 -22.80
N ALA A 726 -18.26 5.00 -22.85
CA ALA A 726 -17.05 5.76 -22.67
C ALA A 726 -16.24 5.89 -23.97
N HIS A 727 -15.75 7.09 -24.24
CA HIS A 727 -14.70 7.33 -25.23
C HIS A 727 -13.39 7.61 -24.50
N ASP A 728 -12.49 6.63 -24.53
CA ASP A 728 -11.20 6.70 -23.84
C ASP A 728 -10.11 7.28 -24.76
N GLY A 729 -9.70 8.52 -24.47
CA GLY A 729 -8.60 9.18 -25.17
C GLY A 729 -7.22 8.88 -24.59
N THR A 730 -7.10 8.00 -23.60
CA THR A 730 -5.83 7.62 -22.94
C THR A 730 -5.16 6.39 -23.56
N GLU A 731 -5.77 5.78 -24.58
CA GLU A 731 -5.31 4.53 -25.20
C GLU A 731 -5.05 3.45 -24.14
N GLY A 732 -5.99 3.32 -23.20
CA GLY A 732 -5.94 2.37 -22.10
C GLY A 732 -4.88 2.68 -21.03
N PHE A 733 -4.83 3.94 -20.58
CA PHE A 733 -3.83 4.47 -19.65
C PHE A 733 -2.37 4.37 -20.15
N THR A 734 -2.15 4.18 -21.45
CA THR A 734 -0.78 4.22 -22.01
C THR A 734 -0.35 5.63 -22.42
N GLU A 735 -1.30 6.56 -22.53
CA GLU A 735 -1.07 7.95 -22.91
C GLU A 735 -1.95 8.94 -22.14
N ARG A 736 -1.43 10.15 -21.92
CA ARG A 736 -2.23 11.26 -21.40
C ARG A 736 -3.41 11.55 -22.32
N GLY A 737 -4.58 11.71 -21.73
CA GLY A 737 -5.81 11.84 -22.51
C GLY A 737 -6.99 12.30 -21.69
N ILE A 738 -8.12 12.44 -22.38
CA ILE A 738 -9.41 12.74 -21.76
C ILE A 738 -10.32 11.55 -22.01
N VAL A 739 -10.88 11.01 -20.94
CA VAL A 739 -11.93 10.01 -20.99
C VAL A 739 -13.28 10.73 -20.94
N SER A 740 -14.16 10.42 -21.88
CA SER A 740 -15.51 10.99 -21.94
C SER A 740 -16.53 9.93 -21.54
N LEU A 741 -17.26 10.16 -20.46
CA LEU A 741 -18.20 9.22 -19.87
C LEU A 741 -19.64 9.68 -20.09
N ASN A 742 -20.49 8.81 -20.61
CA ASN A 742 -21.93 9.09 -20.76
C ASN A 742 -22.75 8.09 -19.95
N PHE A 743 -23.51 8.59 -18.98
CA PHE A 743 -24.34 7.78 -18.10
C PHE A 743 -25.76 7.69 -18.66
N GLN A 744 -26.30 6.47 -18.74
CA GLN A 744 -27.71 6.26 -19.11
C GLN A 744 -28.65 6.44 -17.91
N GLU A 745 -28.17 6.02 -16.75
CA GLU A 745 -28.83 6.15 -15.44
C GLU A 745 -27.77 6.69 -14.47
N GLY A 746 -28.18 7.46 -13.48
CA GLY A 746 -27.23 7.99 -12.50
C GLY A 746 -26.81 6.94 -11.48
N THR A 747 -25.59 7.01 -10.99
CA THR A 747 -25.04 6.10 -9.97
C THR A 747 -25.81 6.16 -8.65
N GLU A 748 -25.66 5.13 -7.82
CA GLU A 748 -26.08 5.11 -6.42
C GLU A 748 -24.88 4.78 -5.52
N ALA A 749 -24.84 5.38 -4.33
CA ALA A 749 -23.73 5.21 -3.41
C ALA A 749 -23.82 3.85 -2.69
N PHE A 750 -22.70 3.18 -2.50
CA PHE A 750 -22.62 1.94 -1.72
C PHE A 750 -21.22 1.75 -1.14
N SER A 751 -21.14 0.92 -0.10
CA SER A 751 -19.89 0.59 0.57
C SER A 751 -19.01 -0.32 -0.29
N LYS A 752 -17.76 0.08 -0.50
CA LYS A 752 -16.69 -0.73 -1.09
C LYS A 752 -15.35 -0.25 -0.53
N PHE A 753 -14.44 -1.17 -0.22
CA PHE A 753 -13.16 -0.86 0.43
C PHE A 753 -13.33 -0.10 1.77
N GLY A 754 -14.40 -0.39 2.50
CA GLY A 754 -14.73 0.28 3.77
C GLY A 754 -15.38 1.66 3.63
N GLU A 755 -15.56 2.17 2.40
CA GLU A 755 -16.05 3.53 2.16
C GLU A 755 -17.31 3.59 1.29
N GLU A 756 -18.22 4.52 1.60
CA GLU A 756 -19.45 4.75 0.85
C GLU A 756 -19.26 5.87 -0.19
N HIS A 757 -19.25 5.51 -1.47
CA HIS A 757 -19.10 6.46 -2.59
C HIS A 757 -19.95 6.06 -3.79
N HIS A 758 -20.07 6.98 -4.75
CA HIS A 758 -20.56 6.68 -6.09
C HIS A 758 -19.43 6.11 -6.95
N TRP A 759 -19.42 4.79 -7.13
CA TRP A 759 -18.30 4.12 -7.77
C TRP A 759 -18.42 3.98 -9.29
N VAL A 760 -17.31 4.30 -9.98
CA VAL A 760 -17.04 3.97 -11.38
C VAL A 760 -15.75 3.15 -11.41
N ARG A 761 -15.67 2.16 -12.30
CA ARG A 761 -14.44 1.37 -12.45
C ARG A 761 -13.97 1.28 -13.89
N ALA A 762 -12.66 1.23 -14.05
CA ALA A 762 -11.94 1.04 -15.30
C ALA A 762 -11.20 -0.30 -15.23
N ARG A 763 -11.73 -1.30 -15.94
CA ARG A 763 -11.22 -2.66 -15.96
C ARG A 763 -10.33 -2.88 -17.19
N VAL A 764 -9.14 -3.43 -17.00
CA VAL A 764 -8.24 -3.86 -18.09
C VAL A 764 -8.84 -5.10 -18.76
N THR A 765 -9.00 -5.07 -20.09
CA THR A 765 -9.62 -6.18 -20.83
C THR A 765 -8.75 -6.75 -21.95
N GLY A 766 -7.67 -6.06 -22.29
CA GLY A 766 -6.61 -6.51 -23.20
C GLY A 766 -5.41 -7.07 -22.44
N ASP A 767 -4.21 -6.57 -22.77
CA ASP A 767 -2.96 -6.99 -22.13
C ASP A 767 -2.79 -6.36 -20.73
N GLU A 768 -2.62 -7.19 -19.69
CA GLU A 768 -2.41 -6.70 -18.33
C GLU A 768 -1.03 -6.07 -18.12
N PHE A 769 -0.98 -5.04 -17.29
CA PHE A 769 0.27 -4.43 -16.88
C PHE A 769 1.05 -5.40 -16.00
N SER A 770 2.36 -5.48 -16.22
CA SER A 770 3.20 -6.35 -15.41
C SER A 770 3.37 -5.77 -14.00
N PRO A 771 3.21 -6.57 -12.94
CA PRO A 771 3.33 -6.09 -11.57
C PRO A 771 4.64 -5.31 -11.41
N GLY A 772 4.51 -4.08 -10.93
CA GLY A 772 5.65 -3.19 -10.71
C GLY A 772 6.65 -3.79 -9.72
N PRO A 773 7.85 -3.21 -9.55
CA PRO A 773 8.68 -3.56 -8.42
C PRO A 773 7.94 -3.14 -7.14
N THR A 774 7.19 -4.06 -6.55
CA THR A 774 6.69 -3.91 -5.18
C THR A 774 7.92 -3.68 -4.28
N GLY A 775 7.77 -2.81 -3.28
CA GLY A 775 8.75 -2.62 -2.22
C GLY A 775 9.12 -3.95 -1.56
N PRO A 776 10.11 -4.01 -0.65
CA PRO A 776 10.74 -5.25 -0.26
C PRO A 776 9.74 -6.23 0.37
N ALA A 777 9.19 -7.13 -0.46
CA ALA A 777 8.49 -8.31 -0.01
C ALA A 777 9.54 -9.22 0.63
N ILE A 778 9.76 -9.05 1.93
CA ILE A 778 10.59 -9.92 2.73
C ILE A 778 9.78 -11.20 2.96
N ARG A 779 9.76 -12.09 1.96
CA ARG A 779 9.25 -13.45 2.17
C ARG A 779 10.26 -14.19 3.05
N ARG A 780 9.99 -14.25 4.36
CA ARG A 780 10.74 -15.10 5.30
C ARG A 780 10.14 -16.51 5.22
N VAL A 781 10.88 -17.43 4.61
CA VAL A 781 10.61 -18.86 4.75
C VAL A 781 11.75 -19.46 5.57
N ASN A 782 11.43 -20.05 6.72
CA ASN A 782 12.39 -20.74 7.60
C ASN A 782 13.63 -19.91 7.99
N GLY A 783 13.42 -18.65 8.38
CA GLY A 783 14.49 -17.79 8.92
C GLY A 783 15.64 -17.48 7.93
N ARG A 784 15.46 -17.72 6.63
CA ARG A 784 16.45 -17.37 5.59
C ARG A 784 15.86 -16.42 4.56
N ILE A 785 16.51 -15.27 4.40
CA ILE A 785 16.27 -14.33 3.32
C ILE A 785 16.71 -15.00 2.01
N LEU A 786 15.76 -15.38 1.16
CA LEU A 786 16.04 -15.77 -0.21
C LEU A 786 15.98 -14.53 -1.09
N GLU A 787 17.11 -13.84 -1.25
CA GLU A 787 17.27 -12.88 -2.34
C GLU A 787 17.07 -13.63 -3.67
N ARG A 788 16.02 -13.27 -4.43
CA ARG A 788 15.90 -13.72 -5.82
C ARG A 788 17.13 -13.21 -6.58
N LYS A 789 17.93 -14.14 -7.12
CA LYS A 789 19.08 -13.79 -7.96
C LYS A 789 18.61 -12.99 -9.18
N PRO A 790 19.27 -11.88 -9.54
CA PRO A 790 18.87 -10.99 -10.66
C PRO A 790 19.15 -11.58 -12.05
N GLU A 791 19.30 -12.90 -12.18
CA GLU A 791 19.80 -13.56 -13.40
C GLU A 791 18.70 -14.22 -14.27
N ASP A 792 17.43 -14.25 -13.82
CA ASP A 792 16.31 -14.84 -14.60
C ASP A 792 15.49 -13.83 -15.43
N ARG A 793 15.98 -12.60 -15.63
CA ARG A 793 15.38 -11.66 -16.58
C ARG A 793 15.74 -12.04 -18.01
N THR A 794 14.90 -12.89 -18.58
CA THR A 794 14.91 -13.23 -20.00
C THR A 794 14.69 -11.97 -20.84
N ARG A 795 15.44 -11.93 -21.94
CA ARG A 795 15.59 -10.88 -22.93
C ARG A 795 14.37 -10.80 -23.87
N ALA A 796 13.50 -9.78 -23.75
CA ALA A 796 12.70 -9.21 -24.85
C ALA A 796 11.83 -8.01 -24.41
N GLN A 797 11.80 -6.95 -25.24
CA GLN A 797 10.72 -5.96 -25.40
C GLN A 797 10.46 -4.97 -24.25
N GLY A 798 9.81 -3.83 -24.56
CA GLY A 798 9.63 -2.67 -23.68
C GLY A 798 8.93 -3.00 -22.36
N SER A 799 9.06 -2.10 -21.38
CA SER A 799 8.41 -2.27 -20.08
C SER A 799 6.89 -2.20 -20.26
N THR A 800 6.18 -3.26 -19.88
CA THR A 800 4.73 -3.31 -19.72
C THR A 800 4.31 -2.93 -18.30
N THR A 801 5.19 -2.23 -17.58
CA THR A 801 4.92 -1.75 -16.23
C THR A 801 3.81 -0.70 -16.26
N PRO A 802 2.97 -0.64 -15.21
CA PRO A 802 1.90 0.33 -15.14
C PRO A 802 2.41 1.78 -15.25
N PRO A 803 1.56 2.69 -15.77
CA PRO A 803 1.91 4.09 -15.92
C PRO A 803 2.00 4.79 -14.56
N ALA A 804 2.85 5.82 -14.47
CA ALA A 804 2.82 6.76 -13.36
C ALA A 804 1.78 7.86 -13.64
N LEU A 805 0.69 7.84 -12.88
CA LEU A 805 -0.36 8.86 -12.93
C LEU A 805 0.03 10.06 -12.08
N GLU A 806 -0.30 11.25 -12.59
CA GLU A 806 -0.09 12.53 -11.90
C GLU A 806 -1.39 13.10 -11.30
N GLY A 807 -2.54 12.47 -11.58
CA GLY A 807 -3.85 12.94 -11.14
C GLY A 807 -4.98 12.43 -12.03
N ILE A 808 -6.22 12.60 -11.58
CA ILE A 808 -7.42 12.44 -12.40
C ILE A 808 -8.32 13.65 -12.14
N HIS A 809 -8.50 14.49 -13.16
CA HIS A 809 -9.20 15.76 -13.01
C HIS A 809 -10.55 15.71 -13.75
N PRO A 810 -11.69 15.76 -13.02
CA PRO A 810 -13.00 15.88 -13.64
C PRO A 810 -13.20 17.27 -14.25
N ASN A 811 -14.18 17.38 -15.15
CA ASN A 811 -14.60 18.62 -15.80
C ASN A 811 -13.51 19.31 -16.63
N THR A 812 -12.60 18.53 -17.21
CA THR A 812 -11.47 19.05 -17.97
C THR A 812 -11.64 18.81 -19.47
N GLN A 813 -11.40 19.83 -20.29
CA GLN A 813 -11.46 19.74 -21.76
C GLN A 813 -10.31 20.49 -22.43
N TRP A 814 -9.79 19.93 -23.53
CA TRP A 814 -8.77 20.62 -24.35
C TRP A 814 -9.34 21.93 -24.92
N ALA A 815 -8.61 23.02 -24.75
CA ALA A 815 -8.87 24.31 -25.36
C ALA A 815 -7.67 24.73 -26.22
N HIS A 816 -7.92 25.52 -27.26
CA HIS A 816 -6.91 25.99 -28.19
C HIS A 816 -6.78 27.50 -28.13
N ASN A 817 -5.55 28.00 -28.22
CA ASN A 817 -5.27 29.42 -28.35
C ASN A 817 -5.67 29.93 -29.74
N SER A 818 -6.97 30.05 -29.94
CA SER A 818 -7.60 30.53 -31.16
C SER A 818 -8.99 31.06 -30.83
N GLU A 819 -9.45 32.00 -31.64
CA GLU A 819 -10.81 32.55 -31.58
C GLU A 819 -11.52 32.28 -32.91
N THR A 820 -12.75 31.76 -32.84
CA THR A 820 -13.64 31.63 -34.00
C THR A 820 -14.43 32.92 -34.20
N ILE A 821 -14.33 33.50 -35.40
CA ILE A 821 -15.11 34.64 -35.84
C ILE A 821 -16.18 34.13 -36.80
N GLU A 822 -17.45 34.25 -36.39
CA GLU A 822 -18.60 33.78 -37.17
C GLU A 822 -19.23 34.90 -38.00
N GLU A 823 -19.68 34.53 -39.20
CA GLU A 823 -20.54 35.35 -40.06
C GLU A 823 -20.01 36.77 -40.37
N GLU A 824 -18.70 36.96 -40.46
CA GLU A 824 -18.13 38.25 -40.85
C GLU A 824 -18.48 38.57 -42.31
N ILE A 825 -19.11 39.72 -42.55
CA ILE A 825 -19.40 40.20 -43.89
C ILE A 825 -18.17 40.96 -44.43
N LEU A 826 -17.44 40.35 -45.38
CA LEU A 826 -16.27 40.94 -46.00
C LEU A 826 -16.60 42.10 -46.95
N GLY A 827 -17.78 42.08 -47.55
CA GLY A 827 -18.26 43.19 -48.38
C GLY A 827 -19.14 42.79 -49.56
N SER A 828 -19.20 43.69 -50.54
CA SER A 828 -20.06 43.57 -51.73
C SER A 828 -19.21 43.27 -52.96
N SER A 829 -19.57 42.22 -53.70
CA SER A 829 -18.94 41.98 -54.99
C SER A 829 -19.46 42.94 -56.06
N ASP A 830 -18.56 43.46 -56.88
CA ASP A 830 -18.90 44.30 -58.03
C ASP A 830 -19.07 43.50 -59.35
N GLY A 831 -18.81 42.19 -59.30
CA GLY A 831 -18.86 41.27 -60.43
C GLY A 831 -17.71 41.41 -61.44
N THR A 832 -16.60 42.05 -61.06
CA THR A 832 -15.39 42.17 -61.90
C THR A 832 -14.34 41.09 -61.59
N HIS A 833 -13.33 40.95 -62.45
CA HIS A 833 -12.32 39.90 -62.33
C HIS A 833 -11.30 40.16 -61.20
N GLY A 834 -10.82 39.11 -60.53
CA GLY A 834 -9.71 39.19 -59.57
C GLY A 834 -9.99 40.08 -58.36
N GLN A 835 -11.24 40.02 -57.85
CA GLN A 835 -11.62 40.74 -56.63
C GLN A 835 -10.94 40.10 -55.41
N GLU A 836 -10.55 40.96 -54.46
CA GLU A 836 -9.88 40.59 -53.22
C GLU A 836 -10.61 41.24 -52.05
N PHE A 837 -10.76 40.50 -50.95
CA PHE A 837 -11.40 40.95 -49.72
C PHE A 837 -10.56 40.50 -48.52
N THR A 838 -10.52 41.29 -47.46
CA THR A 838 -9.62 41.05 -46.32
C THR A 838 -10.43 40.91 -45.04
N CYS A 839 -10.15 39.85 -44.27
CA CYS A 839 -10.75 39.62 -42.95
C CYS A 839 -10.26 40.67 -41.94
N TYR A 840 -11.09 41.02 -40.96
CA TYR A 840 -10.75 42.04 -39.98
C TYR A 840 -9.64 41.61 -39.01
N ASN A 841 -9.71 40.36 -38.53
CA ASN A 841 -8.71 39.77 -37.65
C ASN A 841 -7.73 38.90 -38.45
N THR A 842 -6.45 39.12 -38.22
CA THR A 842 -5.36 38.39 -38.87
C THR A 842 -4.33 37.98 -37.83
N PRO A 843 -3.66 36.84 -38.00
CA PRO A 843 -3.72 35.92 -39.13
C PRO A 843 -4.93 34.98 -39.10
N VAL A 844 -5.23 34.34 -40.24
CA VAL A 844 -6.35 33.40 -40.40
C VAL A 844 -5.80 31.98 -40.51
N THR A 845 -6.23 31.07 -39.64
CA THR A 845 -5.75 29.67 -39.62
C THR A 845 -6.65 28.75 -40.45
N GLU A 846 -7.95 28.87 -40.28
CA GLU A 846 -9.02 28.17 -41.01
C GLU A 846 -10.06 29.18 -41.48
N ILE A 847 -10.65 28.98 -42.66
CA ILE A 847 -11.67 29.89 -43.20
C ILE A 847 -12.66 29.15 -44.10
N GLU A 848 -13.93 29.44 -43.90
CA GLU A 848 -15.02 29.08 -44.79
C GLU A 848 -15.59 30.34 -45.44
N VAL A 849 -15.72 30.32 -46.77
CA VAL A 849 -16.27 31.44 -47.54
C VAL A 849 -17.63 31.08 -48.11
N TRP A 850 -18.62 31.89 -47.76
CA TRP A 850 -20.01 31.78 -48.20
C TRP A 850 -20.36 32.97 -49.09
N VAL A 851 -20.98 32.69 -50.23
CA VAL A 851 -21.38 33.72 -51.19
C VAL A 851 -22.88 33.64 -51.43
N ASP A 852 -23.59 34.74 -51.22
CA ASP A 852 -25.01 34.82 -51.56
C ASP A 852 -25.16 34.87 -53.09
N GLU A 853 -25.69 33.78 -53.64
CA GLU A 853 -25.91 33.57 -55.06
C GLU A 853 -27.39 33.71 -55.46
N VAL A 854 -28.28 34.17 -54.56
CA VAL A 854 -29.74 34.23 -54.79
C VAL A 854 -30.14 34.98 -56.06
N SER A 855 -29.41 36.04 -56.38
CA SER A 855 -29.65 36.88 -57.55
C SER A 855 -29.12 36.28 -58.87
N SER A 856 -28.31 35.22 -58.79
CA SER A 856 -27.56 34.64 -59.90
C SER A 856 -28.03 33.24 -60.31
N LEU A 857 -28.57 32.45 -59.37
CA LEU A 857 -29.02 31.09 -59.61
C LEU A 857 -30.50 31.03 -60.01
N SER A 858 -30.86 30.08 -60.87
CA SER A 858 -32.26 29.74 -61.14
C SER A 858 -32.81 28.82 -60.06
N ARG A 859 -34.14 28.79 -59.89
CA ARG A 859 -34.82 27.87 -58.94
C ARG A 859 -34.43 26.41 -59.12
N LYS A 860 -34.16 25.99 -60.36
CA LYS A 860 -33.74 24.61 -60.66
C LYS A 860 -32.33 24.33 -60.16
N GLU A 861 -31.41 25.29 -60.29
CA GLU A 861 -30.02 25.16 -59.83
C GLU A 861 -29.94 25.23 -58.30
N MET A 862 -30.74 26.09 -57.66
CA MET A 862 -30.88 26.11 -56.19
C MET A 862 -31.33 24.74 -55.68
N GLN A 863 -32.39 24.18 -56.27
CA GLN A 863 -32.90 22.85 -55.91
C GLN A 863 -31.86 21.74 -56.18
N GLU A 864 -31.11 21.83 -57.28
CA GLU A 864 -30.06 20.85 -57.59
C GLU A 864 -28.91 20.89 -56.58
N LEU A 865 -28.51 22.09 -56.11
CA LEU A 865 -27.50 22.23 -55.06
C LEU A 865 -28.00 21.70 -53.72
N GLU A 866 -29.24 22.02 -53.34
CA GLU A 866 -29.88 21.47 -52.13
C GLU A 866 -29.95 19.93 -52.16
N GLU A 867 -30.22 19.33 -53.33
CA GLU A 867 -30.31 17.89 -53.48
C GLU A 867 -28.93 17.19 -53.51
N THR A 868 -27.89 17.87 -53.99
CA THR A 868 -26.57 17.27 -54.24
C THR A 868 -25.52 17.58 -53.18
N ARG A 869 -25.60 18.75 -52.53
CA ARG A 869 -24.65 19.30 -51.55
C ARG A 869 -25.39 20.12 -50.47
N PRO A 870 -26.33 19.52 -49.72
CA PRO A 870 -27.14 20.24 -48.73
C PRO A 870 -26.30 20.95 -47.64
N GLU A 871 -25.14 20.41 -47.30
CA GLU A 871 -24.19 20.98 -46.33
C GLU A 871 -23.47 22.26 -46.83
N ASP A 872 -23.51 22.54 -48.13
CA ASP A 872 -22.86 23.70 -48.75
C ASP A 872 -23.87 24.83 -49.09
N VAL A 873 -25.09 24.74 -48.56
CA VAL A 873 -26.17 25.67 -48.87
C VAL A 873 -26.85 26.12 -47.59
N ASP A 874 -26.96 27.43 -47.41
CA ASP A 874 -27.71 28.06 -46.33
C ASP A 874 -28.71 29.06 -46.94
N ARG A 875 -30.00 28.93 -46.60
CA ARG A 875 -31.06 29.75 -47.20
C ARG A 875 -31.90 30.44 -46.13
N LEU A 876 -32.10 31.75 -46.29
CA LEU A 876 -32.80 32.56 -45.32
C LEU A 876 -33.91 33.38 -46.01
N PRO A 877 -35.19 33.30 -45.55
CA PRO A 877 -35.75 32.29 -44.64
C PRO A 877 -35.92 30.92 -45.32
N GLU A 878 -36.10 29.85 -44.53
CA GLU A 878 -36.35 28.46 -44.99
C GLU A 878 -37.71 28.28 -45.69
N THR A 879 -37.91 28.96 -46.82
CA THR A 879 -39.13 28.90 -47.63
C THR A 879 -38.78 28.62 -49.08
N ASP A 880 -39.76 28.23 -49.90
CA ASP A 880 -39.57 27.97 -51.34
C ASP A 880 -39.10 29.21 -52.14
N GLU A 881 -39.17 30.40 -51.55
CA GLU A 881 -38.67 31.65 -52.12
C GLU A 881 -37.71 32.32 -51.13
N PRO A 882 -36.45 31.84 -51.03
CA PRO A 882 -35.47 32.42 -50.12
C PRO A 882 -35.10 33.85 -50.56
N VAL A 883 -34.85 34.71 -49.56
CA VAL A 883 -34.38 36.09 -49.78
C VAL A 883 -32.86 36.10 -49.95
N GLU A 884 -32.17 35.19 -49.26
CA GLU A 884 -30.73 34.96 -49.32
C GLU A 884 -30.48 33.48 -49.59
N PHE A 885 -29.50 33.18 -50.44
CA PHE A 885 -29.11 31.81 -50.80
C PHE A 885 -27.59 31.72 -50.82
N TRP A 886 -27.03 31.45 -49.64
CA TRP A 886 -25.62 31.33 -49.39
C TRP A 886 -25.12 29.98 -49.88
N VAL A 887 -24.05 29.99 -50.68
CA VAL A 887 -23.38 28.79 -51.16
C VAL A 887 -21.95 28.80 -50.64
N ARG A 888 -21.49 27.69 -50.05
CA ARG A 888 -20.10 27.52 -49.63
C ARG A 888 -19.21 27.33 -50.85
N TRP A 889 -18.14 28.11 -50.92
CA TRP A 889 -17.11 27.98 -51.94
C TRP A 889 -15.98 27.09 -51.43
N GLU A 890 -15.15 26.54 -52.32
CA GLU A 890 -14.06 25.61 -51.99
C GLU A 890 -12.70 26.34 -52.02
N GLU A 891 -11.90 26.16 -50.97
CA GLU A 891 -10.53 26.68 -50.93
C GLU A 891 -9.62 25.87 -51.86
N VAL A 892 -8.85 26.54 -52.69
CA VAL A 892 -7.80 25.93 -53.54
C VAL A 892 -6.47 26.63 -53.33
N SER A 893 -5.36 25.89 -53.49
CA SER A 893 -4.02 26.49 -53.49
C SER A 893 -3.85 27.45 -54.67
N ASP A 894 -4.33 27.06 -55.85
CA ASP A 894 -4.25 27.86 -57.06
C ASP A 894 -5.43 27.60 -58.01
N PHE A 895 -5.64 28.54 -58.94
CA PHE A 895 -6.73 28.44 -59.91
C PHE A 895 -6.37 27.66 -61.20
N LEU A 896 -5.23 26.97 -61.29
CA LEU A 896 -4.77 26.33 -62.53
C LEU A 896 -5.69 25.20 -62.99
N GLU A 897 -6.25 24.45 -62.04
CA GLU A 897 -7.20 23.35 -62.30
C GLU A 897 -8.67 23.81 -62.29
N SER A 898 -8.92 25.08 -62.00
CA SER A 898 -10.27 25.66 -61.90
C SER A 898 -10.81 26.06 -63.27
N ASP A 899 -12.09 25.78 -63.53
CA ASP A 899 -12.81 26.28 -64.71
C ASP A 899 -13.67 27.50 -64.39
N SER A 900 -14.35 28.06 -65.39
CA SER A 900 -15.17 29.26 -65.24
C SER A 900 -16.41 29.10 -64.33
N SER A 901 -16.80 27.87 -64.01
CA SER A 901 -17.92 27.53 -63.14
C SER A 901 -17.50 27.06 -61.75
N SER A 902 -16.22 26.72 -61.55
CA SER A 902 -15.64 26.34 -60.27
C SER A 902 -15.80 27.45 -59.22
N ARG A 903 -16.53 27.15 -58.13
CA ARG A 903 -16.73 28.04 -56.98
C ARG A 903 -15.51 27.99 -56.06
N HIS A 904 -14.38 28.46 -56.55
CA HIS A 904 -13.11 28.37 -55.85
C HIS A 904 -12.65 29.74 -55.37
N TYR A 905 -12.01 29.78 -54.20
CA TYR A 905 -11.27 30.93 -53.68
C TYR A 905 -9.88 30.51 -53.22
N ARG A 906 -8.99 31.49 -53.09
CA ARG A 906 -7.68 31.33 -52.46
C ARG A 906 -7.58 32.29 -51.29
N VAL A 907 -6.90 31.88 -50.21
CA VAL A 907 -6.67 32.73 -49.05
C VAL A 907 -5.18 32.90 -48.77
N ASP A 908 -4.73 34.14 -48.59
CA ASP A 908 -3.46 34.42 -47.91
C ASP A 908 -3.73 34.47 -46.41
N ARG A 909 -3.31 33.42 -45.71
CA ARG A 909 -3.53 33.22 -44.27
C ARG A 909 -2.79 34.23 -43.39
N THR A 910 -1.71 34.84 -43.87
CA THR A 910 -0.96 35.84 -43.09
C THR A 910 -1.67 37.19 -43.14
N SER A 911 -2.17 37.58 -44.32
CA SER A 911 -2.89 38.85 -44.49
C SER A 911 -4.41 38.75 -44.34
N GLY A 912 -4.96 37.54 -44.26
CA GLY A 912 -6.40 37.30 -44.25
C GLY A 912 -7.10 37.65 -45.57
N THR A 913 -6.36 37.71 -46.68
CA THR A 913 -6.90 38.16 -47.98
C THR A 913 -7.48 36.98 -48.77
N VAL A 914 -8.78 37.03 -49.04
CA VAL A 914 -9.52 36.10 -49.91
C VAL A 914 -9.55 36.64 -51.34
N THR A 915 -9.01 35.87 -52.28
CA THR A 915 -8.99 36.17 -53.72
C THR A 915 -9.94 35.24 -54.46
N PHE A 916 -10.70 35.80 -55.41
CA PHE A 916 -11.60 35.04 -56.28
C PHE A 916 -11.07 34.92 -57.72
N GLY A 917 -11.63 33.96 -58.47
CA GLY A 917 -11.27 33.70 -59.86
C GLY A 917 -11.52 34.86 -60.83
N ASP A 918 -10.97 34.75 -62.04
CA ASP A 918 -11.07 35.78 -63.08
C ASP A 918 -12.21 35.55 -64.09
N GLY A 919 -13.03 34.51 -63.87
CA GLY A 919 -14.12 34.09 -64.74
C GLY A 919 -13.69 33.17 -65.90
N GLN A 920 -12.37 32.94 -66.08
CA GLN A 920 -11.84 31.86 -66.92
C GLN A 920 -11.29 30.72 -66.06
N ARG A 921 -10.57 31.09 -64.99
CA ARG A 921 -10.00 30.20 -63.98
C ARG A 921 -10.64 30.55 -62.64
N GLY A 922 -11.67 29.79 -62.28
CA GLY A 922 -12.55 30.09 -61.14
C GLY A 922 -13.65 31.09 -61.51
N LYS A 923 -14.81 30.91 -60.86
CA LYS A 923 -16.00 31.76 -61.01
C LYS A 923 -15.78 33.10 -60.31
N ILE A 924 -16.40 34.16 -60.85
CA ILE A 924 -16.45 35.48 -60.21
C ILE A 924 -17.69 35.52 -59.31
N PRO A 925 -17.59 35.99 -58.04
CA PRO A 925 -18.77 36.17 -57.19
C PRO A 925 -19.79 37.11 -57.86
N PRO A 926 -21.10 36.83 -57.76
CA PRO A 926 -22.12 37.62 -58.42
C PRO A 926 -22.18 39.02 -57.81
N ARG A 927 -22.57 40.00 -58.62
CA ARG A 927 -22.73 41.38 -58.13
C ARG A 927 -23.95 41.48 -57.21
N ALA A 928 -23.71 41.72 -55.92
CA ALA A 928 -24.73 41.95 -54.92
C ALA A 928 -24.18 42.78 -53.75
N GLU A 929 -25.06 43.28 -52.88
CA GLU A 929 -24.65 44.00 -51.67
C GLU A 929 -24.40 43.00 -50.54
N ASN A 930 -23.28 43.15 -49.84
CA ASN A 930 -22.91 42.37 -48.65
C ASN A 930 -23.01 40.85 -48.84
N ASN A 931 -22.68 40.38 -50.05
CA ASN A 931 -22.93 39.00 -50.46
C ASN A 931 -21.75 38.05 -50.24
N LEU A 932 -20.81 38.44 -49.38
CA LEU A 932 -19.62 37.68 -49.03
C LEU A 932 -19.54 37.60 -47.51
N ARG A 933 -19.79 36.40 -46.98
CA ARG A 933 -19.76 36.08 -45.55
C ARG A 933 -18.65 35.06 -45.32
N VAL A 934 -17.91 35.21 -44.23
CA VAL A 934 -16.87 34.26 -43.84
C VAL A 934 -17.02 33.85 -42.38
N THR A 935 -16.69 32.59 -42.11
CA THR A 935 -16.46 32.10 -40.75
C THR A 935 -15.02 31.61 -40.71
N TYR A 936 -14.23 32.09 -39.75
CA TYR A 936 -12.80 31.80 -39.74
C TYR A 936 -12.21 31.78 -38.34
N LYS A 937 -11.10 31.06 -38.16
CA LYS A 937 -10.33 31.04 -36.92
C LYS A 937 -9.12 31.96 -37.01
N THR A 938 -8.84 32.66 -35.92
CA THR A 938 -7.69 33.56 -35.78
C THR A 938 -6.98 33.30 -34.45
N GLY A 939 -5.75 33.80 -34.29
CA GLY A 939 -4.92 33.59 -33.09
C GLY A 939 -3.77 32.61 -33.31
N GLY A 940 -3.28 32.04 -32.22
CA GLY A 940 -2.09 31.21 -32.16
C GLY A 940 -0.79 32.01 -32.18
N GLY A 941 0.32 31.30 -32.07
CA GLY A 941 1.64 31.91 -31.87
C GLY A 941 2.30 31.43 -30.59
N SER A 942 3.53 31.89 -30.36
CA SER A 942 4.28 31.56 -29.15
C SER A 942 3.72 32.22 -27.89
N GLU A 943 3.02 33.35 -28.03
CA GLU A 943 2.28 34.04 -26.95
C GLU A 943 1.19 33.17 -26.32
N GLY A 944 0.70 32.16 -27.05
CA GLY A 944 -0.26 31.20 -26.53
C GLY A 944 0.33 30.18 -25.55
N ASN A 945 1.66 30.11 -25.37
CA ASN A 945 2.29 29.19 -24.42
C ASN A 945 2.38 29.83 -23.02
N VAL A 946 1.25 29.89 -22.33
CA VAL A 946 1.10 30.36 -20.94
C VAL A 946 1.42 29.28 -19.90
N ASP A 947 1.85 29.72 -18.71
CA ASP A 947 2.16 28.88 -17.54
C ASP A 947 0.91 28.25 -16.90
N ALA A 948 1.11 27.28 -15.98
CA ALA A 948 0.03 26.72 -15.16
C ALA A 948 -0.64 27.82 -14.31
N GLY A 949 -1.97 27.78 -14.22
CA GLY A 949 -2.78 28.77 -13.49
C GLY A 949 -2.89 30.15 -14.14
N ALA A 950 -2.39 30.34 -15.36
CA ALA A 950 -2.47 31.61 -16.08
C ALA A 950 -3.86 31.91 -16.67
N VAL A 951 -4.69 30.87 -16.88
CA VAL A 951 -6.09 30.99 -17.27
C VAL A 951 -6.92 31.09 -15.99
N GLY A 952 -7.74 32.13 -15.86
CA GLY A 952 -8.53 32.34 -14.63
C GLY A 952 -9.95 32.88 -14.83
N ASP A 953 -10.30 33.34 -16.03
CA ASP A 953 -11.59 33.99 -16.29
C ASP A 953 -12.25 33.48 -17.57
N LEU A 954 -13.59 33.38 -17.57
CA LEU A 954 -14.38 33.16 -18.78
C LEU A 954 -14.74 34.49 -19.44
N ARG A 955 -14.61 34.58 -20.78
CA ARG A 955 -15.03 35.76 -21.53
C ARG A 955 -16.53 36.01 -21.39
N THR A 956 -17.32 34.94 -21.40
CA THR A 956 -18.76 34.96 -21.09
C THR A 956 -18.99 34.04 -19.89
N PRO A 957 -19.47 34.55 -18.74
CA PRO A 957 -19.66 33.73 -17.56
C PRO A 957 -20.76 32.70 -17.79
N ILE A 958 -20.49 31.45 -17.40
CA ILE A 958 -21.46 30.36 -17.40
C ILE A 958 -22.08 30.28 -16.00
N SER A 959 -23.41 30.24 -15.92
CA SER A 959 -24.09 30.15 -14.63
C SER A 959 -23.72 28.84 -13.92
N ARG A 960 -23.35 28.92 -12.64
CA ARG A 960 -22.99 27.79 -11.75
C ARG A 960 -21.59 27.19 -11.96
N ILE A 961 -20.79 27.76 -12.85
CA ILE A 961 -19.33 27.59 -12.85
C ILE A 961 -18.74 28.63 -11.90
N ASP A 962 -17.89 28.20 -10.98
CA ASP A 962 -17.20 29.07 -10.03
C ASP A 962 -15.85 29.55 -10.61
N GLU A 963 -15.06 28.61 -11.12
CA GLU A 963 -13.70 28.85 -11.61
C GLU A 963 -13.42 28.10 -12.93
N VAL A 964 -12.53 28.66 -13.74
CA VAL A 964 -11.87 27.98 -14.86
C VAL A 964 -10.37 28.15 -14.71
N THR A 965 -9.63 27.06 -14.76
CA THR A 965 -8.17 27.09 -14.57
C THR A 965 -7.46 26.09 -15.46
N ASN A 966 -6.17 26.32 -15.71
CA ASN A 966 -5.29 25.35 -16.33
C ASN A 966 -4.30 24.78 -15.31
N LEU A 967 -4.47 23.51 -14.94
CA LEU A 967 -3.59 22.83 -13.98
C LEU A 967 -2.18 22.56 -14.53
N ARG A 968 -1.99 22.73 -15.84
CA ARG A 968 -0.72 22.51 -16.54
C ARG A 968 -0.43 23.66 -17.51
N PRO A 969 0.86 23.94 -17.80
CA PRO A 969 1.22 24.89 -18.83
C PRO A 969 0.67 24.47 -20.19
N SER A 970 0.34 25.45 -21.00
CA SER A 970 -0.06 25.23 -22.39
C SER A 970 1.14 24.88 -23.28
N ASP A 971 0.90 24.14 -24.37
CA ASP A 971 1.94 23.69 -25.29
C ASP A 971 1.55 23.83 -26.77
N GLY A 972 2.53 23.73 -27.67
CA GLY A 972 2.31 23.64 -29.12
C GLY A 972 2.20 24.97 -29.89
N GLY A 973 2.19 26.12 -29.21
CA GLY A 973 2.09 27.43 -29.84
C GLY A 973 3.35 27.84 -30.60
N ALA A 974 3.22 28.29 -31.85
CA ALA A 974 4.36 28.75 -32.67
C ALA A 974 4.01 29.87 -33.66
N ASP A 975 4.84 30.92 -33.71
CA ASP A 975 4.64 32.09 -34.58
C ASP A 975 4.61 31.77 -36.07
N ALA A 976 4.01 32.65 -36.88
CA ALA A 976 3.99 32.54 -38.34
C ALA A 976 5.39 32.30 -38.95
N GLU A 977 5.45 31.58 -40.08
CA GLU A 977 6.71 31.10 -40.64
C GLU A 977 7.56 32.29 -41.07
N SER A 978 8.81 32.36 -40.59
CA SER A 978 9.73 33.39 -41.06
C SER A 978 10.05 33.20 -42.55
N MET A 979 10.35 34.30 -43.25
CA MET A 979 10.75 34.22 -44.67
C MET A 979 12.03 33.39 -44.86
N ASP A 980 12.95 33.42 -43.90
CA ASP A 980 14.18 32.60 -43.94
C ASP A 980 13.85 31.11 -43.92
N THR A 981 12.87 30.70 -43.11
CA THR A 981 12.41 29.31 -43.06
C THR A 981 11.73 28.88 -44.36
N VAL A 982 10.93 29.76 -44.98
CA VAL A 982 10.35 29.49 -46.31
C VAL A 982 11.43 29.31 -47.37
N VAL A 983 12.45 30.17 -47.36
CA VAL A 983 13.62 30.09 -48.26
C VAL A 983 14.37 28.77 -48.09
N ASP A 984 14.49 28.25 -46.88
CA ASP A 984 15.13 26.97 -46.60
C ASP A 984 14.24 25.76 -46.97
N ARG A 985 12.92 25.89 -46.83
CA ARG A 985 11.93 24.84 -47.14
C ARG A 985 11.64 24.72 -48.63
N ALA A 986 11.52 25.83 -49.36
CA ALA A 986 11.03 25.86 -50.73
C ALA A 986 11.89 25.02 -51.71
N PRO A 987 13.24 25.13 -51.73
CA PRO A 987 14.07 24.29 -52.61
C PRO A 987 13.90 22.80 -52.32
N LYS A 988 13.69 22.44 -51.04
CA LYS A 988 13.52 21.07 -50.59
C LYS A 988 12.18 20.49 -51.08
N ARG A 989 11.10 21.27 -50.98
CA ARG A 989 9.77 20.91 -51.54
C ARG A 989 9.74 20.85 -53.06
N ILE A 990 10.48 21.72 -53.76
CA ILE A 990 10.67 21.63 -55.22
C ILE A 990 11.40 20.32 -55.59
N ARG A 991 12.40 19.92 -54.79
CA ARG A 991 13.20 18.72 -55.03
C ARG A 991 12.37 17.44 -54.86
N ASN A 992 11.57 17.34 -53.81
CA ASN A 992 10.77 16.15 -53.52
C ASN A 992 9.39 16.14 -54.20
N ARG A 993 8.94 17.28 -54.75
CA ARG A 993 7.63 17.47 -55.39
C ARG A 993 6.46 17.06 -54.50
N ASP A 994 6.58 17.34 -53.21
CA ASP A 994 5.57 16.99 -52.20
C ASP A 994 5.26 15.48 -52.15
N ARG A 995 6.32 14.66 -52.27
CA ARG A 995 6.23 13.19 -52.17
C ARG A 995 7.30 12.66 -51.22
N ALA A 996 6.93 11.70 -50.38
CA ALA A 996 7.82 11.04 -49.42
C ALA A 996 8.43 9.78 -50.07
N VAL A 997 9.60 9.90 -50.71
CA VAL A 997 10.26 8.78 -51.44
C VAL A 997 11.56 8.35 -50.80
N THR A 998 12.42 9.29 -50.43
CA THR A 998 13.69 9.04 -49.71
C THR A 998 13.53 9.33 -48.22
N PRO A 999 14.39 8.80 -47.33
CA PRO A 999 14.30 9.08 -45.88
C PRO A 999 14.25 10.60 -45.57
N ALA A 1000 15.08 11.39 -46.23
CA ALA A 1000 15.07 12.84 -46.11
C ALA A 1000 13.76 13.49 -46.62
N ASP A 1001 13.04 12.87 -47.54
CA ASP A 1001 11.72 13.33 -47.97
C ASP A 1001 10.65 12.99 -46.92
N PHE A 1002 10.71 11.81 -46.29
CA PHE A 1002 9.84 11.44 -45.18
C PHE A 1002 10.01 12.41 -44.00
N GLU A 1003 11.25 12.70 -43.59
CA GLU A 1003 11.55 13.67 -42.52
C GLU A 1003 11.04 15.07 -42.85
N GLN A 1004 11.17 15.50 -44.11
CA GLN A 1004 10.66 16.79 -44.55
C GLN A 1004 9.14 16.86 -44.56
N VAL A 1005 8.48 15.80 -45.03
CA VAL A 1005 7.01 15.72 -45.01
C VAL A 1005 6.51 15.71 -43.56
N ALA A 1006 7.20 15.01 -42.67
CA ALA A 1006 6.88 15.02 -41.24
C ALA A 1006 7.01 16.41 -40.63
N LYS A 1007 8.18 17.05 -40.73
CA LYS A 1007 8.39 18.45 -40.30
C LYS A 1007 7.47 19.45 -41.04
N ALA A 1008 6.92 19.03 -42.17
CA ALA A 1008 5.95 19.82 -42.90
C ALA A 1008 4.52 19.69 -42.33
N ALA A 1009 4.19 18.57 -41.69
CA ALA A 1009 2.88 18.27 -41.16
C ALA A 1009 2.56 19.01 -39.86
N SER A 1010 3.55 19.23 -38.99
CA SER A 1010 3.38 20.03 -37.77
C SER A 1010 4.63 20.85 -37.48
N ARG A 1011 4.45 22.09 -36.96
CA ARG A 1011 5.56 22.94 -36.52
C ARG A 1011 5.99 22.68 -35.09
N GLU A 1012 5.17 21.95 -34.33
CA GLU A 1012 5.59 21.34 -33.08
C GLU A 1012 6.80 20.44 -33.31
N LEU A 1013 7.08 19.93 -34.51
CA LEU A 1013 8.22 19.02 -34.69
C LEU A 1013 9.57 19.73 -34.68
N ALA A 1014 10.35 19.49 -33.62
CA ALA A 1014 11.75 19.89 -33.55
C ALA A 1014 12.63 18.96 -34.40
N LYS A 1015 12.53 17.65 -34.17
CA LYS A 1015 13.34 16.62 -34.85
C LYS A 1015 12.44 15.57 -35.49
N ALA A 1016 12.89 15.06 -36.63
CA ALA A 1016 12.30 13.93 -37.32
C ALA A 1016 13.44 13.15 -37.97
N ASN A 1017 13.50 11.84 -37.75
CA ASN A 1017 14.51 10.95 -38.30
C ASN A 1017 13.83 9.73 -38.93
N CYS A 1018 14.10 9.46 -40.21
CA CYS A 1018 13.48 8.37 -40.94
C CYS A 1018 14.45 7.20 -41.10
N GLU A 1019 14.06 6.04 -40.56
CA GLU A 1019 14.82 4.82 -40.60
C GLU A 1019 14.16 3.79 -41.52
N PRO A 1020 14.69 3.61 -42.74
CA PRO A 1020 14.11 2.69 -43.71
C PRO A 1020 14.40 1.24 -43.33
N GLU A 1021 13.50 0.36 -43.76
CA GLU A 1021 13.56 -1.09 -43.50
C GLU A 1021 13.60 -1.43 -42.02
N ARG A 1022 12.99 -0.62 -41.15
CA ARG A 1022 12.84 -0.93 -39.73
C ARG A 1022 11.39 -1.11 -39.36
N ASP A 1023 11.10 -2.17 -38.62
CA ASP A 1023 9.79 -2.37 -38.01
C ASP A 1023 9.70 -1.69 -36.63
N GLU A 1024 8.58 -1.89 -35.94
CA GLU A 1024 8.26 -1.27 -34.64
C GLU A 1024 9.18 -1.73 -33.51
N ASN A 1025 9.69 -2.96 -33.61
CA ASN A 1025 10.61 -3.55 -32.66
C ASN A 1025 12.06 -3.12 -32.94
N GLY A 1026 12.27 -2.28 -33.97
CA GLY A 1026 13.58 -1.82 -34.42
C GLY A 1026 14.37 -2.86 -35.21
N ASN A 1027 13.77 -4.02 -35.54
CA ASN A 1027 14.38 -5.03 -36.38
C ASN A 1027 14.39 -4.58 -37.84
N ARG A 1028 15.39 -5.04 -38.59
CA ARG A 1028 15.46 -4.73 -40.01
C ARG A 1028 14.48 -5.60 -40.81
N ASN A 1029 13.40 -5.02 -41.30
CA ASN A 1029 12.37 -5.67 -42.09
C ASN A 1029 12.10 -4.92 -43.41
N PRO A 1030 12.41 -5.51 -44.58
CA PRO A 1030 12.21 -4.86 -45.88
C PRO A 1030 10.76 -4.40 -46.10
N GLY A 1031 10.60 -3.16 -46.55
CA GLY A 1031 9.28 -2.58 -46.83
C GLY A 1031 8.61 -1.90 -45.65
N TYR A 1032 9.23 -1.88 -44.47
CA TYR A 1032 8.83 -1.02 -43.36
C TYR A 1032 9.61 0.30 -43.37
N VAL A 1033 9.00 1.34 -42.82
CA VAL A 1033 9.60 2.65 -42.60
C VAL A 1033 9.22 3.13 -41.21
N THR A 1034 10.20 3.33 -40.34
CA THR A 1034 9.99 3.91 -39.01
C THR A 1034 10.46 5.35 -39.00
N LEU A 1035 9.57 6.26 -38.65
CA LEU A 1035 9.82 7.68 -38.49
C LEU A 1035 9.79 8.01 -37.00
N LEU A 1036 10.94 8.40 -36.46
CA LEU A 1036 11.07 8.94 -35.12
C LEU A 1036 10.75 10.43 -35.17
N ILE A 1037 9.84 10.90 -34.33
CA ILE A 1037 9.46 12.31 -34.25
C ILE A 1037 9.60 12.83 -32.82
N VAL A 1038 10.08 14.07 -32.68
CA VAL A 1038 10.30 14.73 -31.39
C VAL A 1038 9.67 16.11 -31.43
N PRO A 1039 8.68 16.40 -30.57
CA PRO A 1039 8.07 17.72 -30.49
C PRO A 1039 9.04 18.75 -29.90
N ARG A 1040 8.77 20.03 -30.13
CA ARG A 1040 9.53 21.19 -29.67
C ARG A 1040 8.92 21.63 -28.35
N GLU A 1041 9.22 20.87 -27.32
CA GLU A 1041 8.80 21.13 -25.95
C GLU A 1041 10.03 21.48 -25.10
N ARG A 1042 9.84 22.31 -24.08
CA ARG A 1042 10.89 22.65 -23.08
C ARG A 1042 11.03 21.59 -21.97
N ARG A 1043 10.30 20.47 -22.08
CA ARG A 1043 10.35 19.37 -21.11
C ARG A 1043 11.65 18.58 -21.25
N GLU A 1044 12.12 18.01 -20.16
CA GLU A 1044 13.30 17.14 -20.11
C GLU A 1044 13.25 15.97 -21.11
N ARG A 1045 12.05 15.44 -21.38
CA ARG A 1045 11.79 14.32 -22.31
C ARG A 1045 10.63 14.63 -23.27
N PRO A 1046 10.87 15.35 -24.38
CA PRO A 1046 9.82 15.72 -25.33
C PRO A 1046 9.20 14.50 -26.02
N THR A 1047 7.92 14.20 -25.81
CA THR A 1047 7.28 12.99 -26.36
C THR A 1047 6.10 13.34 -27.26
N PRO A 1048 6.04 12.82 -28.50
CA PRO A 1048 4.95 13.15 -29.42
C PRO A 1048 3.62 12.54 -28.97
N SER A 1049 2.60 13.38 -28.81
CA SER A 1049 1.22 12.93 -28.55
C SER A 1049 0.64 12.08 -29.69
N THR A 1050 -0.38 11.24 -29.42
CA THR A 1050 -1.09 10.49 -30.46
C THR A 1050 -1.61 11.37 -31.58
N GLU A 1051 -2.23 12.50 -31.27
CA GLU A 1051 -2.71 13.45 -32.27
C GLU A 1051 -1.58 13.92 -33.22
N LEU A 1052 -0.41 14.26 -32.67
CA LEU A 1052 0.76 14.62 -33.47
C LEU A 1052 1.25 13.44 -34.32
N ARG A 1053 1.29 12.23 -33.77
CA ARG A 1053 1.68 11.01 -34.51
C ARG A 1053 0.69 10.71 -35.63
N THR A 1054 -0.61 10.84 -35.39
CA THR A 1054 -1.71 10.63 -36.35
C THR A 1054 -1.63 11.65 -37.47
N ARG A 1055 -1.54 12.95 -37.14
CA ARG A 1055 -1.38 14.03 -38.12
C ARG A 1055 -0.17 13.81 -39.03
N VAL A 1056 0.97 13.44 -38.45
CA VAL A 1056 2.19 13.13 -39.21
C VAL A 1056 2.00 11.89 -40.08
N LEU A 1057 1.41 10.82 -39.53
CA LEU A 1057 1.16 9.58 -40.24
C LEU A 1057 0.23 9.78 -41.44
N GLU A 1058 -0.86 10.53 -41.27
CA GLU A 1058 -1.78 10.88 -42.36
C GLU A 1058 -1.10 11.70 -43.44
N ALA A 1059 -0.38 12.77 -43.04
CA ALA A 1059 0.37 13.60 -43.97
C ALA A 1059 1.40 12.78 -44.79
N ILE A 1060 2.03 11.79 -44.16
CA ILE A 1060 2.94 10.85 -44.83
C ILE A 1060 2.17 9.89 -45.74
N ARG A 1061 1.06 9.30 -45.28
CA ARG A 1061 0.24 8.35 -46.06
C ARG A 1061 -0.29 8.97 -47.35
N GLU A 1062 -0.69 10.23 -47.33
CA GLU A 1062 -1.13 10.96 -48.53
C GLU A 1062 -0.02 11.14 -49.58
N ARG A 1063 1.24 11.20 -49.14
CA ARG A 1063 2.40 11.57 -49.96
C ARG A 1063 3.36 10.42 -50.23
N ALA A 1064 3.18 9.28 -49.56
CA ALA A 1064 4.01 8.09 -49.68
C ALA A 1064 3.57 7.20 -50.87
N PRO A 1065 4.47 6.35 -51.39
CA PRO A 1065 4.13 5.36 -52.41
C PRO A 1065 3.03 4.40 -51.96
N ALA A 1066 2.08 4.10 -52.84
CA ALA A 1066 0.96 3.19 -52.58
C ALA A 1066 1.39 1.78 -52.09
N THR A 1067 2.62 1.35 -52.37
CA THR A 1067 3.18 0.09 -51.89
C THR A 1067 3.42 0.04 -50.37
N LEU A 1068 3.46 1.21 -49.71
CA LEU A 1068 3.61 1.35 -48.27
C LEU A 1068 2.29 1.64 -47.53
N VAL A 1069 1.24 2.07 -48.25
CA VAL A 1069 -0.05 2.57 -47.72
C VAL A 1069 -1.20 1.58 -47.95
N GLY A 1070 -0.90 0.31 -48.26
CA GLY A 1070 -1.92 -0.69 -48.58
C GLY A 1070 -2.88 -0.99 -47.41
N PRO A 1071 -4.16 -1.31 -47.67
CA PRO A 1071 -5.23 -1.41 -46.66
C PRO A 1071 -5.05 -2.51 -45.60
N GLU A 1072 -4.13 -3.44 -45.79
CA GLU A 1072 -3.86 -4.54 -44.84
C GLU A 1072 -2.47 -4.44 -44.17
N GLN A 1073 -1.69 -3.39 -44.40
CA GLN A 1073 -0.26 -3.35 -44.02
C GLN A 1073 0.14 -2.01 -43.39
N GLN A 1074 0.20 -1.95 -42.05
CA GLN A 1074 0.75 -0.82 -41.29
C GLN A 1074 2.30 -0.78 -41.39
N ARG A 1075 2.82 -0.47 -42.59
CA ARG A 1075 4.27 -0.47 -42.87
C ARG A 1075 4.97 0.85 -42.56
N ILE A 1076 4.21 1.91 -42.33
CA ILE A 1076 4.73 3.22 -41.94
C ILE A 1076 4.43 3.38 -40.45
N ILE A 1077 5.48 3.52 -39.65
CA ILE A 1077 5.44 3.57 -38.20
C ILE A 1077 5.91 4.96 -37.79
N VAL A 1078 5.07 5.73 -37.12
CA VAL A 1078 5.41 7.05 -36.58
C VAL A 1078 5.41 6.97 -35.06
N ARG A 1079 6.55 7.19 -34.41
CA ARG A 1079 6.64 7.10 -32.94
C ARG A 1079 7.65 8.08 -32.34
N GLY A 1080 7.61 8.24 -31.03
CA GLY A 1080 8.61 8.98 -30.26
C GLY A 1080 9.95 8.26 -30.12
N PRO A 1081 10.97 8.95 -29.62
CA PRO A 1081 12.28 8.37 -29.35
C PRO A 1081 12.28 7.61 -28.02
N SER A 1082 13.26 6.72 -27.83
CA SER A 1082 13.61 6.24 -26.49
C SER A 1082 14.51 7.29 -25.82
N TYR A 1083 14.50 7.37 -24.49
CA TYR A 1083 15.42 8.25 -23.75
C TYR A 1083 16.47 7.46 -22.97
N ALA A 1084 17.71 7.95 -22.98
CA ALA A 1084 18.81 7.51 -22.14
C ALA A 1084 19.02 8.56 -21.06
N GLU A 1085 18.70 8.19 -19.82
CA GLU A 1085 18.86 9.08 -18.68
C GLU A 1085 20.33 9.16 -18.29
N VAL A 1086 20.88 10.38 -18.23
CA VAL A 1086 22.28 10.61 -17.90
C VAL A 1086 22.36 11.34 -16.56
N SER A 1087 22.82 10.62 -15.54
CA SER A 1087 23.11 11.14 -14.21
C SER A 1087 24.60 11.45 -14.08
N VAL A 1088 24.91 12.53 -13.37
CA VAL A 1088 26.29 13.01 -13.16
C VAL A 1088 26.55 13.09 -11.66
N GLU A 1089 27.54 12.33 -11.20
CA GLU A 1089 28.11 12.41 -9.85
C GLU A 1089 29.46 13.16 -9.99
N ALA A 1090 29.62 14.34 -9.39
CA ALA A 1090 30.83 15.17 -9.54
C ALA A 1090 31.35 15.73 -8.21
N ASP A 1091 32.66 15.63 -8.00
CA ASP A 1091 33.38 16.30 -6.91
C ASP A 1091 34.06 17.55 -7.46
N VAL A 1092 33.71 18.73 -6.95
CA VAL A 1092 34.10 20.01 -7.52
C VAL A 1092 34.81 20.86 -6.49
N TYR A 1093 35.96 21.43 -6.87
CA TYR A 1093 36.79 22.22 -5.95
C TYR A 1093 36.70 23.72 -6.25
N THR A 1094 36.58 24.54 -5.18
CA THR A 1094 36.42 26.00 -5.28
C THR A 1094 37.19 26.79 -4.21
N HIS A 1095 37.70 27.97 -4.60
CA HIS A 1095 38.29 28.96 -3.69
C HIS A 1095 37.39 30.21 -3.56
N GLY A 1096 36.48 30.18 -2.60
CA GLY A 1096 35.78 31.39 -2.14
C GLY A 1096 34.55 31.76 -2.96
N VAL A 1097 33.52 30.93 -2.86
CA VAL A 1097 32.15 31.26 -3.28
C VAL A 1097 31.32 31.81 -2.12
N GLU A 1098 30.36 32.68 -2.41
CA GLU A 1098 29.48 33.27 -1.39
C GLU A 1098 28.45 32.27 -0.84
N SER A 1099 28.07 31.27 -1.63
CA SER A 1099 27.14 30.19 -1.25
C SER A 1099 27.43 28.93 -2.04
N VAL A 1100 27.71 27.82 -1.34
CA VAL A 1100 27.90 26.49 -1.94
C VAL A 1100 26.60 25.98 -2.57
N SER A 1101 25.46 26.21 -1.92
CA SER A 1101 24.15 25.78 -2.44
C SER A 1101 23.79 26.47 -3.76
N MET A 1102 24.14 27.75 -3.91
CA MET A 1102 23.92 28.48 -5.17
C MET A 1102 24.82 27.94 -6.28
N LEU A 1103 26.11 27.70 -6.00
CA LEU A 1103 27.02 27.10 -6.98
C LEU A 1103 26.54 25.70 -7.37
N LYS A 1104 26.09 24.89 -6.41
CA LYS A 1104 25.54 23.55 -6.66
C LYS A 1104 24.36 23.60 -7.64
N SER A 1105 23.38 24.47 -7.36
CA SER A 1105 22.21 24.65 -8.22
C SER A 1105 22.57 25.22 -9.60
N GLU A 1106 23.57 26.10 -9.69
CA GLU A 1106 24.07 26.63 -10.96
C GLU A 1106 24.75 25.54 -11.81
N ILE A 1107 25.54 24.65 -11.18
CA ILE A 1107 26.14 23.48 -11.85
C ILE A 1107 25.06 22.50 -12.32
N GLU A 1108 24.09 22.17 -11.46
CA GLU A 1108 22.98 21.28 -11.82
C GLU A 1108 22.20 21.82 -13.01
N SER A 1109 21.83 23.10 -12.99
CA SER A 1109 21.12 23.75 -14.10
C SER A 1109 21.89 23.74 -15.42
N GLU A 1110 23.20 24.00 -15.39
CA GLU A 1110 24.03 23.97 -16.62
C GLU A 1110 24.18 22.54 -17.18
N VAL A 1111 24.27 21.54 -16.30
CA VAL A 1111 24.29 20.13 -16.70
C VAL A 1111 22.94 19.72 -17.29
N ASP A 1112 21.83 20.11 -16.68
CA ASP A 1112 20.47 19.87 -17.19
C ASP A 1112 20.28 20.47 -18.59
N ASP A 1113 20.65 21.74 -18.77
CA ASP A 1113 20.56 22.44 -20.04
C ASP A 1113 21.43 21.77 -21.11
N TYR A 1114 22.64 21.33 -20.77
CA TYR A 1114 23.54 20.63 -21.68
C TYR A 1114 23.05 19.23 -22.08
N LEU A 1115 22.38 18.53 -21.16
CA LEU A 1115 21.81 17.20 -21.41
C LEU A 1115 20.42 17.25 -22.06
N HIS A 1116 19.84 18.44 -22.23
CA HIS A 1116 18.53 18.58 -22.86
C HIS A 1116 18.53 18.06 -24.32
N PRO A 1117 17.57 17.19 -24.72
CA PRO A 1117 17.58 16.54 -26.04
C PRO A 1117 17.55 17.49 -27.25
N LEU A 1118 16.97 18.68 -27.10
CA LEU A 1118 16.72 19.63 -28.20
C LEU A 1118 17.58 20.88 -28.18
N THR A 1119 18.09 21.27 -27.01
CA THR A 1119 18.83 22.53 -26.80
C THR A 1119 20.21 22.32 -26.22
N GLY A 1120 20.49 21.13 -25.67
CA GLY A 1120 21.80 20.77 -25.15
C GLY A 1120 22.86 20.57 -26.23
N ASN A 1121 23.99 19.95 -25.87
CA ASN A 1121 25.23 19.86 -26.65
C ASN A 1121 26.06 21.17 -26.75
N GLU A 1122 27.32 21.07 -27.18
CA GLU A 1122 28.24 22.23 -27.27
C GLU A 1122 27.80 23.30 -28.30
N GLU A 1123 27.01 22.92 -29.30
CA GLU A 1123 26.53 23.80 -30.37
C GLU A 1123 25.15 24.44 -30.06
N GLY A 1124 24.50 24.03 -28.96
CA GLY A 1124 23.16 24.46 -28.55
C GLY A 1124 22.03 23.97 -29.46
N ASN A 1125 22.22 22.88 -30.21
CA ASN A 1125 21.24 22.37 -31.18
C ASN A 1125 20.62 21.00 -30.78
N GLY A 1126 20.92 20.51 -29.58
CA GLY A 1126 20.47 19.24 -29.02
C GLY A 1126 21.17 18.01 -29.61
N TRP A 1127 21.00 16.87 -28.95
CA TRP A 1127 21.67 15.60 -29.28
C TRP A 1127 21.13 14.90 -30.54
N GLU A 1128 22.00 14.27 -31.33
CA GLU A 1128 21.56 13.41 -32.44
C GLU A 1128 21.17 12.00 -31.93
N PHE A 1129 20.35 11.29 -32.71
CA PHE A 1129 19.92 9.94 -32.36
C PHE A 1129 21.09 8.97 -32.24
N GLY A 1130 21.18 8.28 -31.10
CA GLY A 1130 22.27 7.34 -30.78
C GLY A 1130 23.57 8.01 -30.34
N GLU A 1131 23.60 9.34 -30.18
CA GLU A 1131 24.76 10.08 -29.69
C GLU A 1131 24.71 10.25 -28.16
N ALA A 1132 25.86 10.15 -27.50
CA ALA A 1132 25.98 10.32 -26.05
C ALA A 1132 27.05 11.36 -25.68
N PRO A 1133 26.91 12.03 -24.51
CA PRO A 1133 27.92 12.96 -24.02
C PRO A 1133 29.21 12.24 -23.69
N ARG A 1134 30.34 12.89 -24.01
CA ARG A 1134 31.65 12.43 -23.55
C ARG A 1134 31.96 13.02 -22.18
N LEU A 1135 32.63 12.23 -21.35
CA LEU A 1135 33.00 12.63 -20.00
C LEU A 1135 33.87 13.89 -20.00
N SER A 1136 34.79 14.04 -20.95
CA SER A 1136 35.60 15.26 -21.12
C SER A 1136 34.80 16.53 -21.42
N GLN A 1137 33.65 16.41 -22.09
CA GLN A 1137 32.81 17.56 -22.41
C GLN A 1137 32.04 18.03 -21.18
N LEU A 1138 31.55 17.08 -20.37
CA LEU A 1138 30.90 17.38 -19.08
C LEU A 1138 31.89 17.98 -18.08
N ILE A 1139 33.15 17.52 -18.03
CA ILE A 1139 34.19 18.17 -17.22
C ILE A 1139 34.36 19.64 -17.64
N SER A 1140 34.58 19.90 -18.94
CA SER A 1140 34.77 21.27 -19.42
C SER A 1140 33.55 22.16 -19.19
N LEU A 1141 32.33 21.61 -19.32
CA LEU A 1141 31.10 22.31 -19.01
C LEU A 1141 31.05 22.75 -17.53
N ILE A 1142 31.33 21.82 -16.61
CA ILE A 1142 31.30 22.11 -15.17
C ILE A 1142 32.42 23.09 -14.78
N GLU A 1143 33.61 22.97 -15.39
CA GLU A 1143 34.73 23.89 -15.16
C GLU A 1143 34.48 25.32 -15.68
N ASP A 1144 33.63 25.47 -16.70
CA ASP A 1144 33.24 26.79 -17.24
C ASP A 1144 32.24 27.54 -16.33
N VAL A 1145 31.61 26.84 -15.37
CA VAL A 1145 30.69 27.46 -14.39
C VAL A 1145 31.45 28.41 -13.47
N ARG A 1146 30.91 29.62 -13.30
CA ARG A 1146 31.59 30.68 -12.58
C ARG A 1146 31.71 30.37 -11.09
N GLY A 1147 32.90 30.01 -10.65
CA GLY A 1147 33.18 29.67 -9.25
C GLY A 1147 33.72 28.26 -9.07
N VAL A 1148 33.67 27.43 -10.12
CA VAL A 1148 34.40 26.17 -10.20
C VAL A 1148 35.85 26.44 -10.61
N GLU A 1149 36.82 25.83 -9.94
CA GLU A 1149 38.23 25.91 -10.34
C GLU A 1149 38.73 24.63 -11.01
N THR A 1150 38.31 23.47 -10.49
CA THR A 1150 38.60 22.16 -11.09
C THR A 1150 37.54 21.15 -10.68
N VAL A 1151 37.28 20.16 -11.54
CA VAL A 1151 36.53 18.95 -11.19
C VAL A 1151 37.55 17.88 -10.77
N GLU A 1152 37.42 17.31 -9.56
CA GLU A 1152 38.36 16.32 -9.01
C GLU A 1152 38.00 14.89 -9.41
N ASP A 1153 36.72 14.53 -9.34
CA ASP A 1153 36.18 13.25 -9.83
C ASP A 1153 34.85 13.49 -10.56
N LEU A 1154 34.59 12.69 -11.59
CA LEU A 1154 33.36 12.73 -12.36
C LEU A 1154 32.95 11.31 -12.77
N VAL A 1155 31.78 10.89 -12.32
CA VAL A 1155 31.18 9.61 -12.69
C VAL A 1155 29.87 9.87 -13.41
N VAL A 1156 29.79 9.39 -14.65
CA VAL A 1156 28.58 9.51 -15.46
C VAL A 1156 27.85 8.17 -15.45
N SER A 1157 26.59 8.17 -15.08
CA SER A 1157 25.73 6.99 -15.11
C SER A 1157 24.69 7.13 -16.21
N VAL A 1158 24.69 6.22 -17.18
CA VAL A 1158 23.71 6.22 -18.28
C VAL A 1158 22.72 5.07 -18.12
N GLY A 1159 21.44 5.39 -17.93
CA GLY A 1159 20.33 4.46 -17.81
C GLY A 1159 19.63 4.25 -19.15
N THR A 1160 19.59 3.01 -19.65
CA THR A 1160 18.81 2.63 -20.84
C THR A 1160 18.08 1.30 -20.61
N ARG A 1161 16.76 1.25 -20.83
CA ARG A 1161 15.94 0.01 -20.82
C ARG A 1161 16.26 -0.95 -19.64
N GLY A 1162 16.31 -0.42 -18.42
CA GLY A 1162 16.58 -1.21 -17.20
C GLY A 1162 18.05 -1.57 -16.93
N ARG A 1163 19.01 -1.03 -17.70
CA ARG A 1163 20.45 -1.21 -17.49
C ARG A 1163 21.12 0.14 -17.25
N ARG A 1164 21.78 0.29 -16.09
CA ARG A 1164 22.58 1.48 -15.76
C ARG A 1164 24.07 1.18 -15.96
N ILE A 1165 24.74 1.99 -16.77
CA ILE A 1165 26.18 1.85 -17.05
C ILE A 1165 26.89 3.03 -16.40
N LYS A 1166 27.78 2.76 -15.44
CA LYS A 1166 28.68 3.79 -14.88
C LYS A 1166 29.93 3.92 -15.74
N ILE A 1167 30.31 5.15 -16.06
CA ILE A 1167 31.45 5.52 -16.89
C ILE A 1167 32.37 6.41 -16.05
N ARG A 1168 33.64 6.02 -15.98
CA ARG A 1168 34.72 6.74 -15.28
C ARG A 1168 35.96 6.99 -16.15
N ASP A 1169 35.91 6.56 -17.41
CA ASP A 1169 37.04 6.67 -18.35
C ASP A 1169 36.77 7.83 -19.32
N GLU A 1170 37.66 8.81 -19.35
CA GLU A 1170 37.60 10.01 -20.21
C GLU A 1170 37.49 9.69 -21.71
N GLY A 1171 37.93 8.50 -22.13
CA GLY A 1171 37.88 8.05 -23.53
C GLY A 1171 36.65 7.22 -23.91
N ALA A 1172 35.78 6.87 -22.95
CA ALA A 1172 34.63 6.01 -23.19
C ALA A 1172 33.35 6.82 -23.45
N SER A 1173 32.66 6.50 -24.55
CA SER A 1173 31.30 6.98 -24.83
C SER A 1173 30.37 5.76 -24.80
N PRO A 1174 29.20 5.85 -24.14
CA PRO A 1174 28.23 4.77 -24.20
C PRO A 1174 27.68 4.65 -25.62
N ASP A 1175 27.49 3.41 -26.09
CA ASP A 1175 26.85 3.10 -27.36
C ASP A 1175 25.34 3.10 -27.13
N LEU A 1176 24.66 4.15 -27.58
CA LEU A 1176 23.20 4.26 -27.47
C LEU A 1176 22.52 3.60 -28.67
N ALA A 1177 21.29 3.14 -28.47
CA ALA A 1177 20.52 2.58 -29.57
C ALA A 1177 20.18 3.67 -30.61
N TRP A 1178 19.97 3.23 -31.85
CA TRP A 1178 19.68 4.11 -33.00
C TRP A 1178 18.44 4.99 -32.82
N ASP A 1179 17.53 4.62 -31.90
CA ASP A 1179 16.28 5.31 -31.60
C ASP A 1179 16.32 6.11 -30.30
N THR A 1180 17.50 6.27 -29.70
CA THR A 1180 17.65 6.85 -28.36
C THR A 1180 18.21 8.27 -28.40
N LEU A 1181 17.63 9.16 -27.60
CA LEU A 1181 18.16 10.49 -27.29
C LEU A 1181 18.62 10.55 -25.83
N VAL A 1182 19.57 11.43 -25.55
CA VAL A 1182 20.01 11.74 -24.19
C VAL A 1182 18.96 12.62 -23.52
N SER A 1183 18.68 12.35 -22.25
CA SER A 1183 17.93 13.24 -21.37
C SER A 1183 18.66 13.40 -20.04
N THR A 1184 18.37 14.49 -19.34
CA THR A 1184 18.81 14.66 -17.95
C THR A 1184 18.24 13.58 -17.02
N GLY A 1185 18.94 13.33 -15.92
CA GLY A 1185 18.60 12.41 -14.83
C GLY A 1185 18.97 13.01 -13.49
N THR A 1186 19.09 12.21 -12.44
CA THR A 1186 19.48 12.76 -11.12
C THR A 1186 20.97 13.10 -11.05
N HIS A 1187 21.30 14.33 -10.63
CA HIS A 1187 22.68 14.81 -10.46
C HIS A 1187 23.08 14.87 -8.98
N GLU A 1188 24.33 14.50 -8.67
CA GLU A 1188 24.89 14.59 -7.31
C GLU A 1188 26.21 15.35 -7.38
N ILE A 1189 26.20 16.60 -6.89
CA ILE A 1189 27.36 17.49 -6.91
C ILE A 1189 27.85 17.73 -5.48
N ALA A 1190 29.09 17.33 -5.20
CA ALA A 1190 29.81 17.66 -3.97
C ALA A 1190 30.79 18.82 -4.23
N VAL A 1191 30.88 19.75 -3.27
CA VAL A 1191 31.71 20.96 -3.42
C VAL A 1191 32.68 21.08 -2.26
N ASP A 1192 33.98 21.00 -2.56
CA ASP A 1192 35.06 21.14 -1.60
C ASP A 1192 35.64 22.56 -1.61
N MET A 1193 35.72 23.17 -0.42
CA MET A 1193 36.29 24.51 -0.24
C MET A 1193 37.69 24.46 0.39
N ALA A 1194 38.56 25.35 -0.08
CA ALA A 1194 39.89 25.56 0.50
C ALA A 1194 39.82 26.02 1.98
N GLY A 1195 39.87 25.06 2.90
CA GLY A 1195 39.88 25.29 4.34
C GLY A 1195 39.92 24.03 5.21
N GLU A 1196 39.53 22.85 4.70
CA GLU A 1196 39.42 21.63 5.53
C GLU A 1196 40.44 20.52 5.22
N HIS A 1197 41.18 20.60 4.10
CA HIS A 1197 42.22 19.62 3.75
C HIS A 1197 43.49 19.65 4.63
N GLU A 1198 43.61 20.58 5.61
CA GLU A 1198 44.74 20.59 6.56
C GLU A 1198 44.48 19.79 7.85
N VAL A 1199 43.30 19.17 8.05
CA VAL A 1199 42.97 18.47 9.31
C VAL A 1199 42.84 16.94 9.19
N GLN A 1200 42.48 16.36 8.04
CA GLN A 1200 42.25 14.90 7.97
C GLN A 1200 43.45 14.02 7.55
N VAL A 1201 44.52 14.58 6.95
CA VAL A 1201 45.71 13.77 6.55
C VAL A 1201 46.67 13.46 7.73
N LYS A 1202 46.24 13.66 8.99
CA LYS A 1202 47.07 13.39 10.18
C LYS A 1202 46.51 12.39 11.19
N MET A 1203 45.40 11.72 10.88
CA MET A 1203 44.83 10.68 11.75
C MET A 1203 44.46 9.42 10.97
N THR A 1204 45.44 8.78 10.33
CA THR A 1204 45.39 7.33 9.98
C THR A 1204 46.79 6.76 9.68
N GLU A 1205 47.80 7.22 10.40
CA GLU A 1205 49.06 6.48 10.61
C GLU A 1205 49.38 6.51 12.11
N VAL A 1206 48.56 5.83 12.94
CA VAL A 1206 48.97 5.16 14.19
C VAL A 1206 47.84 4.18 14.56
N GLU A 1207 48.23 2.92 14.73
CA GLU A 1207 47.52 1.75 15.31
C GLU A 1207 46.78 0.78 14.36
N GLU A 1208 47.42 -0.42 14.27
CA GLU A 1208 47.06 -1.77 13.77
C GLU A 1208 46.91 -2.07 12.28
#